data_AF-A0A2H0VRT7-F1
#
_entry.id   AF-A0A2H0VRT7-F1
#
_cell.length_a   1.000
_cell.length_b   1.000
_cell.length_c   1.000
_cell.angle_alpha   90.00
_cell.angle_beta   90.00
_cell.angle_gamma   90.00
#
_symmetry.space_group_name_H-M   'P 1'
#
loop_
_entity.id
_entity.type
_entity.pdbx_description
1 polymer ?
#
loop_
_entity_poly.entity_id
_entity_poly.type
_entity_poly.pdbx_seq_one_letter_code
_entity_poly.pdbx_strand_id
1 'polypeptide(L)'
;MSLLGDYNFKKKLFEGIDDVFEEFYTEDFKNLPDRKRSDFVNSSLLQLIQKEQEPCFLLPQVLDFVERVDREDILQHYRFTSFELWLNQYSNLSFEDNLKVRGKIAGKWVPREEYQVFFPIGMGKIYPGTHFVTAHKSPDLDTTIASFWGWMDSFAARVGDGLHMWNLPGGPPESQIEINLIFKEVFGEEIFSHLVKKRTTLTLTGNDLMKQEGLVQKTLEDSISTLPQERQEKSVVLVDEEGFFLGDFRSMDVEGVRQIVLLLNNSLRWFENLLHVNLISIFAQEKVKFEDISKFVNDVFNQKIKDSESAYELSENQKESLANFFVKVFGLEKGLETTFEELGKALTKLSVVEFADIRKIMDSIAEANLFDENGYLLENRPKIFHYIEKIIKELHKTLLKVRTYLEKLEVAFQIKTQVLGYSPKFATVRADVEELRSKIGSYHHLTITYPDQGKFFPVGVVKATDLRKPILGTVSLRDFCNLQEMSIPSYFEVISVIDHHKASLNTLSPSMTIISDAQASNALVAEQSFIINDRYSTSNMDEGTIDKELQNKDLPLTVMQRLLQKKSIIKLNTTYFIHPEREMIEYLHFLYGILDDTDLLMKVSSKDVECVASLLNRMKSLLMKKETEIINLNDIPKDKDFAKKSAKRILQHEDMYSLYKKVYHFREKEVEKNIQLCVSSQPHNLFKDTKEQNGCCRVGQTKMFANNLSIFQEHQNALRKQWMEEAQAIYKKKPEVDLHLHMISTIVSADEVYKDQVGQYSHKDQLWIWIPPTGLAIEHLKRFLNSLQESPQMQNNDLSAEFLGDNAEELTGIFEESFLKIPYGQKDKNLPMAVLYYNAGSINSRKAMISPYLPSIIS
;
A
#
# COMPACT_ATOMS: atom_id res chain seq x y z
N MET A 1 -27.77 -21.11 -26.63
CA MET A 1 -26.99 -19.85 -26.57
C MET A 1 -26.14 -19.91 -25.31
N SER A 2 -24.94 -19.31 -25.29
CA SER A 2 -24.14 -19.25 -24.06
C SER A 2 -24.88 -18.43 -23.00
N LEU A 3 -25.05 -18.97 -21.80
CA LEU A 3 -25.60 -18.21 -20.67
C LEU A 3 -24.48 -17.39 -20.02
N LEU A 4 -24.84 -16.31 -19.32
CA LEU A 4 -23.86 -15.51 -18.55
C LEU A 4 -23.10 -16.34 -17.53
N GLY A 5 -23.80 -17.25 -16.87
CA GLY A 5 -23.21 -18.21 -15.95
C GLY A 5 -22.18 -19.10 -16.61
N ASP A 6 -22.21 -19.35 -17.92
CA ASP A 6 -21.22 -20.22 -18.58
C ASP A 6 -19.88 -19.52 -18.84
N TYR A 7 -19.80 -18.21 -18.60
CA TYR A 7 -18.56 -17.47 -18.79
C TYR A 7 -17.50 -17.93 -17.78
N ASN A 8 -16.34 -18.35 -18.30
CA ASN A 8 -15.20 -18.77 -17.50
C ASN A 8 -14.00 -17.89 -17.84
N PHE A 9 -13.37 -17.35 -16.81
CA PHE A 9 -12.14 -16.58 -16.94
C PHE A 9 -10.98 -17.54 -17.21
N LYS A 10 -10.19 -17.25 -18.24
CA LYS A 10 -8.97 -18.00 -18.51
C LYS A 10 -7.80 -17.26 -17.91
N LYS A 11 -7.12 -17.87 -16.94
CA LYS A 11 -5.85 -17.35 -16.44
C LYS A 11 -4.87 -17.28 -17.61
N LYS A 12 -4.42 -16.08 -17.93
CA LYS A 12 -3.37 -15.82 -18.94
C LYS A 12 -2.08 -15.51 -18.19
N LEU A 13 -0.96 -15.90 -18.77
CA LEU A 13 0.38 -15.56 -18.32
C LEU A 13 1.03 -14.66 -19.37
N PHE A 14 2.07 -13.93 -19.00
CA PHE A 14 2.88 -13.20 -19.97
C PHE A 14 3.58 -14.18 -20.93
N GLU A 15 3.60 -13.84 -22.22
CA GLU A 15 4.36 -14.61 -23.20
C GLU A 15 5.87 -14.42 -22.98
N GLY A 16 6.60 -15.53 -22.82
CA GLY A 16 8.05 -15.51 -22.53
C GLY A 16 8.39 -15.25 -21.05
N ILE A 17 7.42 -15.40 -20.13
CA ILE A 17 7.68 -15.22 -18.69
C ILE A 17 8.76 -16.16 -18.17
N ASP A 18 8.80 -17.41 -18.65
CA ASP A 18 9.79 -18.38 -18.19
C ASP A 18 11.21 -17.96 -18.58
N ASP A 19 11.41 -17.45 -19.80
CA ASP A 19 12.71 -16.94 -20.25
C ASP A 19 13.20 -15.80 -19.35
N VAL A 20 12.31 -14.90 -18.93
CA VAL A 20 12.63 -13.81 -18.00
C VAL A 20 13.04 -14.35 -16.62
N PHE A 21 12.36 -15.38 -16.11
CA PHE A 21 12.69 -15.96 -14.81
C PHE A 21 14.01 -16.74 -14.82
N GLU A 22 14.37 -17.36 -15.94
CA GLU A 22 15.69 -18.00 -16.09
C GLU A 22 16.84 -16.99 -15.91
N GLU A 23 16.66 -15.73 -16.32
CA GLU A 23 17.66 -14.68 -16.08
C GLU A 23 17.85 -14.40 -14.58
N PHE A 24 16.79 -14.49 -13.77
CA PHE A 24 16.86 -14.27 -12.32
C PHE A 24 17.58 -15.40 -11.57
N TYR A 25 17.75 -16.58 -12.18
CA TYR A 25 18.48 -17.68 -11.57
C TYR A 25 19.99 -17.67 -11.86
N THR A 26 20.45 -16.79 -12.75
CA THR A 26 21.86 -16.65 -13.08
C THR A 26 22.67 -16.18 -11.87
N GLU A 27 23.92 -16.63 -11.78
CA GLU A 27 24.84 -16.18 -10.71
C GLU A 27 25.15 -14.68 -10.83
N ASP A 28 25.18 -14.14 -12.05
CA ASP A 28 25.35 -12.71 -12.28
C ASP A 28 24.23 -11.90 -11.61
N PHE A 29 22.97 -12.33 -11.72
CA PHE A 29 21.85 -11.69 -11.04
C PHE A 29 21.93 -11.83 -9.52
N LYS A 30 22.22 -13.03 -9.00
CA LYS A 30 22.28 -13.26 -7.53
C LYS A 30 23.38 -12.46 -6.85
N ASN A 31 24.48 -12.18 -7.55
CA ASN A 31 25.59 -11.37 -7.07
C ASN A 31 25.29 -9.85 -7.08
N LEU A 32 24.17 -9.42 -7.66
CA LEU A 32 23.77 -8.01 -7.62
C LEU A 32 23.25 -7.63 -6.21
N PRO A 33 23.53 -6.40 -5.76
CA PRO A 33 22.87 -5.82 -4.58
C PRO A 33 21.34 -5.81 -4.73
N ASP A 34 20.60 -5.89 -3.61
CA ASP A 34 19.14 -5.94 -3.55
C ASP A 34 18.48 -4.87 -4.42
N ARG A 35 19.04 -3.66 -4.41
CA ARG A 35 18.53 -2.54 -5.20
C ARG A 35 18.62 -2.79 -6.70
N LYS A 36 19.75 -3.31 -7.19
CA LYS A 36 19.95 -3.60 -8.61
C LYS A 36 19.10 -4.79 -9.06
N ARG A 37 18.94 -5.80 -8.21
CA ARG A 37 17.99 -6.91 -8.43
C ARG A 37 16.57 -6.38 -8.55
N SER A 38 16.16 -5.49 -7.64
CA SER A 38 14.85 -4.84 -7.68
C SER A 38 14.63 -4.05 -8.96
N ASP A 39 15.61 -3.25 -9.38
CA ASP A 39 15.54 -2.48 -10.62
C ASP A 39 15.39 -3.38 -11.86
N PHE A 40 16.14 -4.48 -11.90
CA PHE A 40 16.12 -5.47 -12.98
C PHE A 40 14.77 -6.19 -13.07
N VAL A 41 14.24 -6.68 -11.94
CA VAL A 41 12.93 -7.36 -11.88
C VAL A 41 11.80 -6.43 -12.31
N ASN A 42 11.78 -5.18 -11.82
CA ASN A 42 10.76 -4.21 -12.18
C ASN A 42 10.86 -3.80 -13.67
N SER A 43 12.07 -3.61 -14.18
CA SER A 43 12.31 -3.31 -15.60
C SER A 43 11.82 -4.43 -16.50
N SER A 44 12.06 -5.69 -16.11
CA SER A 44 11.59 -6.88 -16.84
C SER A 44 10.07 -6.93 -16.88
N LEU A 45 9.40 -6.67 -15.76
CA LEU A 45 7.93 -6.58 -15.71
C LEU A 45 7.40 -5.45 -16.61
N LEU A 46 8.03 -4.27 -16.60
CA LEU A 46 7.65 -3.17 -17.47
C LEU A 46 7.77 -3.55 -18.96
N GLN A 47 8.84 -4.24 -19.35
CA GLN A 47 9.05 -4.70 -20.72
C GLN A 47 7.96 -5.68 -21.16
N LEU A 48 7.59 -6.63 -20.30
CA LEU A 48 6.49 -7.57 -20.55
C LEU A 48 5.18 -6.80 -20.79
N ILE A 49 4.85 -5.83 -19.94
CA ILE A 49 3.64 -4.99 -20.10
C ILE A 49 3.68 -4.16 -21.40
N GLN A 50 4.84 -3.61 -21.76
CA GLN A 50 4.98 -2.79 -22.96
C GLN A 50 4.86 -3.61 -24.25
N LYS A 51 5.32 -4.87 -24.25
CA LYS A 51 5.25 -5.80 -25.39
C LYS A 51 3.83 -6.23 -25.75
N GLU A 52 2.93 -6.29 -24.76
CA GLU A 52 1.52 -6.69 -24.96
C GLU A 52 0.77 -5.74 -25.90
N GLN A 53 0.01 -6.30 -26.85
CA GLN A 53 -0.74 -5.50 -27.83
C GLN A 53 -2.03 -4.93 -27.23
N GLU A 54 -2.35 -3.70 -27.61
CA GLU A 54 -3.58 -3.02 -27.19
C GLU A 54 -4.74 -3.39 -28.13
N PRO A 55 -5.99 -3.54 -27.62
CA PRO A 55 -6.38 -3.43 -26.21
C PRO A 55 -5.99 -4.67 -25.40
N CYS A 56 -5.55 -4.48 -24.15
CA CYS A 56 -5.21 -5.58 -23.22
C CYS A 56 -5.67 -5.29 -21.79
N PHE A 57 -5.80 -6.33 -20.97
CA PHE A 57 -6.01 -6.26 -19.52
C PHE A 57 -4.99 -7.16 -18.83
N LEU A 58 -4.09 -6.57 -18.05
CA LEU A 58 -2.89 -7.27 -17.57
C LEU A 58 -2.81 -7.43 -16.05
N LEU A 59 -3.80 -6.96 -15.26
CA LEU A 59 -3.76 -7.14 -13.80
C LEU A 59 -3.51 -8.61 -13.39
N PRO A 60 -4.22 -9.62 -13.93
CA PRO A 60 -3.97 -11.02 -13.55
C PRO A 60 -2.53 -11.46 -13.82
N GLN A 61 -1.96 -11.10 -14.98
CA GLN A 61 -0.60 -11.44 -15.39
C GLN A 61 0.44 -10.75 -14.50
N VAL A 62 0.21 -9.48 -14.14
CA VAL A 62 1.08 -8.73 -13.24
C VAL A 62 1.05 -9.31 -11.83
N LEU A 63 -0.12 -9.69 -11.32
CA LEU A 63 -0.24 -10.33 -10.01
C LEU A 63 0.43 -11.70 -9.98
N ASP A 64 0.29 -12.49 -11.04
CA ASP A 64 0.98 -13.77 -11.18
C ASP A 64 2.51 -13.60 -11.19
N PHE A 65 3.03 -12.60 -11.91
CA PHE A 65 4.46 -12.26 -11.89
C PHE A 65 4.92 -11.89 -10.48
N VAL A 66 4.18 -11.01 -9.78
CA VAL A 66 4.50 -10.60 -8.41
C VAL A 66 4.48 -11.78 -7.43
N GLU A 67 3.47 -12.65 -7.53
CA GLU A 67 3.35 -13.87 -6.75
C GLU A 67 4.55 -14.78 -6.99
N ARG A 68 4.94 -14.99 -8.26
CA ARG A 68 6.06 -15.85 -8.62
C ARG A 68 7.40 -15.33 -8.08
N VAL A 69 7.65 -14.01 -8.15
CA VAL A 69 8.84 -13.38 -7.56
C VAL A 69 8.95 -13.63 -6.06
N ASP A 70 7.84 -13.52 -5.31
CA ASP A 70 7.83 -13.74 -3.86
C ASP A 70 7.92 -15.23 -3.52
N ARG A 71 7.15 -16.09 -4.23
CA ARG A 71 7.14 -17.55 -4.04
C ARG A 71 8.49 -18.20 -4.28
N GLU A 72 9.24 -17.69 -5.27
CA GLU A 72 10.57 -18.20 -5.63
C GLU A 72 11.72 -17.45 -4.94
N ASP A 73 11.39 -16.56 -3.99
CA ASP A 73 12.35 -15.77 -3.18
C ASP A 73 13.39 -15.00 -4.03
N ILE A 74 12.97 -14.53 -5.21
CA ILE A 74 13.81 -13.69 -6.07
C ILE A 74 14.06 -12.33 -5.40
N LEU A 75 13.03 -11.77 -4.77
CA LEU A 75 13.09 -10.56 -3.95
C LEU A 75 12.21 -10.73 -2.72
N GLN A 76 12.78 -10.48 -1.54
CA GLN A 76 12.03 -10.59 -0.29
C GLN A 76 10.91 -9.54 -0.22
N HIS A 77 9.70 -10.00 0.10
CA HIS A 77 8.52 -9.16 0.31
C HIS A 77 8.13 -8.29 -0.90
N TYR A 78 8.35 -8.80 -2.11
CA TYR A 78 7.93 -8.11 -3.32
C TYR A 78 6.40 -8.08 -3.44
N ARG A 79 5.85 -6.89 -3.74
CA ARG A 79 4.41 -6.64 -3.81
C ARG A 79 4.10 -5.77 -5.01
N PHE A 80 2.82 -5.69 -5.37
CA PHE A 80 2.37 -4.78 -6.43
C PHE A 80 2.79 -3.33 -6.17
N THR A 81 2.73 -2.88 -4.91
CA THR A 81 3.17 -1.53 -4.52
C THR A 81 4.68 -1.30 -4.70
N SER A 82 5.49 -2.36 -4.71
CA SER A 82 6.93 -2.26 -5.01
C SER A 82 7.13 -1.88 -6.48
N PHE A 83 6.37 -2.50 -7.39
CA PHE A 83 6.37 -2.13 -8.81
C PHE A 83 5.79 -0.74 -9.04
N GLU A 84 4.68 -0.37 -8.39
CA GLU A 84 4.13 0.98 -8.53
C GLU A 84 5.10 2.07 -8.05
N LEU A 85 5.76 1.83 -6.91
CA LEU A 85 6.78 2.76 -6.40
C LEU A 85 7.93 2.90 -7.40
N TRP A 86 8.41 1.78 -7.94
CA TRP A 86 9.44 1.76 -8.96
C TRP A 86 8.99 2.53 -10.21
N LEU A 87 7.78 2.28 -10.67
CA LEU A 87 7.17 2.92 -11.82
C LEU A 87 7.11 4.45 -11.64
N ASN A 88 6.78 4.92 -10.44
CA ASN A 88 6.63 6.35 -10.16
C ASN A 88 7.96 7.07 -9.94
N GLN A 89 8.95 6.41 -9.32
CA GLN A 89 10.17 7.08 -8.84
C GLN A 89 11.43 6.75 -9.64
N TYR A 90 11.46 5.63 -10.38
CA TYR A 90 12.70 5.07 -10.93
C TYR A 90 12.63 4.67 -12.41
N SER A 91 11.43 4.44 -12.96
CA SER A 91 11.28 3.99 -14.36
C SER A 91 11.71 5.00 -15.43
N ASN A 92 11.89 6.27 -15.06
CA ASN A 92 12.13 7.40 -15.98
C ASN A 92 11.05 7.60 -17.05
N LEU A 93 9.88 6.94 -16.93
CA LEU A 93 8.77 7.15 -17.84
C LEU A 93 8.19 8.57 -17.69
N SER A 94 7.73 9.13 -18.82
CA SER A 94 6.92 10.34 -18.79
C SER A 94 5.60 10.10 -18.05
N PHE A 95 4.91 11.17 -17.65
CA PHE A 95 3.61 11.06 -17.01
C PHE A 95 2.60 10.28 -17.87
N GLU A 96 2.58 10.55 -19.18
CA GLU A 96 1.68 9.90 -20.14
C GLU A 96 2.05 8.42 -20.39
N ASP A 97 3.34 8.09 -20.51
CA ASP A 97 3.75 6.69 -20.69
C ASP A 97 3.44 5.85 -19.45
N ASN A 98 3.62 6.43 -18.26
CA ASN A 98 3.25 5.81 -16.99
C ASN A 98 1.73 5.58 -16.91
N LEU A 99 0.93 6.58 -17.31
CA LEU A 99 -0.53 6.44 -17.43
C LEU A 99 -0.93 5.34 -18.42
N LYS A 100 -0.24 5.23 -19.56
CA LYS A 100 -0.49 4.19 -20.56
C LYS A 100 -0.20 2.78 -20.03
N VAL A 101 0.92 2.61 -19.31
CA VAL A 101 1.25 1.35 -18.60
C VAL A 101 0.15 0.99 -17.61
N ARG A 102 -0.32 1.95 -16.80
CA ARG A 102 -1.43 1.76 -15.85
C ARG A 102 -2.73 1.38 -16.58
N GLY A 103 -3.02 2.01 -17.72
CA GLY A 103 -4.16 1.71 -18.57
C GLY A 103 -4.17 0.27 -19.10
N LYS A 104 -3.01 -0.26 -19.52
CA LYS A 104 -2.85 -1.67 -19.91
C LYS A 104 -3.08 -2.63 -18.74
N ILE A 105 -2.52 -2.34 -17.58
CA ILE A 105 -2.71 -3.16 -16.36
C ILE A 105 -4.20 -3.17 -15.97
N ALA A 106 -4.81 -2.00 -15.92
CA ALA A 106 -6.22 -1.83 -15.55
C ALA A 106 -7.21 -2.25 -16.64
N GLY A 107 -6.75 -2.47 -17.87
CA GLY A 107 -7.61 -2.79 -19.01
C GLY A 107 -8.56 -1.67 -19.42
N LYS A 108 -8.21 -0.43 -19.08
CA LYS A 108 -9.03 0.77 -19.27
C LYS A 108 -8.10 1.94 -19.55
N TRP A 109 -7.91 2.25 -20.83
CA TRP A 109 -7.14 3.40 -21.30
C TRP A 109 -8.10 4.44 -21.87
N VAL A 110 -8.45 5.43 -21.05
CA VAL A 110 -9.37 6.53 -21.40
C VAL A 110 -8.75 7.86 -20.97
N PRO A 111 -9.23 9.03 -21.46
CA PRO A 111 -8.75 10.31 -20.96
C PRO A 111 -8.89 10.39 -19.44
N ARG A 112 -7.84 10.85 -18.76
CA ARG A 112 -7.81 10.92 -17.28
C ARG A 112 -9.01 11.67 -16.68
N GLU A 113 -9.48 12.70 -17.37
CA GLU A 113 -10.61 13.51 -16.91
C GLU A 113 -11.95 12.75 -16.87
N GLU A 114 -12.09 11.63 -17.58
CA GLU A 114 -13.31 10.80 -17.56
C GLU A 114 -13.53 10.14 -16.20
N TYR A 115 -12.45 9.91 -15.44
CA TYR A 115 -12.55 9.43 -14.07
C TYR A 115 -13.09 10.49 -13.10
N GLN A 116 -13.46 11.69 -13.58
CA GLN A 116 -14.10 12.71 -12.75
C GLN A 116 -15.42 12.26 -12.11
N VAL A 117 -16.08 11.26 -12.70
CA VAL A 117 -17.29 10.63 -12.15
C VAL A 117 -17.03 9.89 -10.83
N PHE A 118 -15.77 9.55 -10.54
CA PHE A 118 -15.36 8.89 -9.30
C PHE A 118 -14.54 9.81 -8.40
N PHE A 119 -13.63 10.60 -8.98
CA PHE A 119 -12.67 11.41 -8.24
C PHE A 119 -12.68 12.85 -8.76
N PRO A 120 -12.61 13.88 -7.92
CA PRO A 120 -12.63 15.28 -8.38
C PRO A 120 -11.28 15.71 -9.00
N ILE A 121 -10.92 15.13 -10.15
CA ILE A 121 -9.60 15.25 -10.81
C ILE A 121 -9.64 15.92 -12.20
N GLY A 122 -10.78 16.51 -12.59
CA GLY A 122 -10.90 17.27 -13.83
C GLY A 122 -9.95 18.47 -13.90
N MET A 123 -9.78 19.05 -15.09
CA MET A 123 -8.85 20.17 -15.35
C MET A 123 -7.39 19.83 -15.01
N GLY A 124 -6.98 18.58 -15.25
CA GLY A 124 -5.60 18.11 -14.99
C GLY A 124 -5.18 18.05 -13.51
N LYS A 125 -6.11 18.10 -12.55
CA LYS A 125 -5.78 18.10 -11.11
C LYS A 125 -5.16 16.76 -10.67
N ILE A 126 -3.98 16.82 -10.04
CA ILE A 126 -3.30 15.68 -9.41
C ILE A 126 -3.20 15.95 -7.91
N TYR A 127 -3.62 14.99 -7.09
CA TYR A 127 -3.55 15.12 -5.63
C TYR A 127 -2.15 14.81 -5.10
N PRO A 128 -1.66 15.52 -4.07
CA PRO A 128 -0.36 15.23 -3.48
C PRO A 128 -0.39 13.96 -2.63
N GLY A 129 0.67 13.16 -2.71
CA GLY A 129 0.94 11.99 -1.92
C GLY A 129 0.19 10.74 -2.34
N THR A 130 0.24 9.74 -1.46
CA THR A 130 -0.45 8.46 -1.62
C THR A 130 -1.96 8.62 -1.51
N HIS A 131 -2.68 7.93 -2.40
CA HIS A 131 -4.14 7.83 -2.40
C HIS A 131 -4.58 6.47 -1.85
N PHE A 132 -5.45 6.47 -0.83
CA PHE A 132 -6.07 5.26 -0.32
C PHE A 132 -7.49 5.13 -0.86
N VAL A 133 -7.88 3.92 -1.25
CA VAL A 133 -9.28 3.54 -1.40
C VAL A 133 -9.54 2.47 -0.35
N THR A 134 -10.42 2.79 0.60
CA THR A 134 -10.62 1.93 1.77
C THR A 134 -12.05 1.41 1.84
N ALA A 135 -12.15 0.15 2.25
CA ALA A 135 -13.36 -0.44 2.81
C ALA A 135 -13.58 0.07 4.25
N HIS A 136 -14.80 -0.14 4.77
CA HIS A 136 -15.13 0.12 6.17
C HIS A 136 -14.50 -0.94 7.11
N LYS A 137 -14.68 -0.82 8.43
CA LYS A 137 -13.89 -1.59 9.43
C LYS A 137 -14.12 -3.09 9.42
N SER A 138 -15.28 -3.54 8.94
CA SER A 138 -15.70 -4.95 8.93
C SER A 138 -16.16 -5.35 7.53
N PRO A 139 -15.25 -5.40 6.54
CA PRO A 139 -15.63 -5.48 5.13
C PRO A 139 -16.49 -6.71 4.83
N ASP A 140 -17.55 -6.50 4.07
CA ASP A 140 -18.36 -7.54 3.41
C ASP A 140 -18.09 -7.57 1.89
N LEU A 141 -18.90 -8.32 1.13
CA LEU A 141 -18.70 -8.47 -0.31
C LEU A 141 -18.85 -7.13 -1.02
N ASP A 142 -19.91 -6.40 -0.68
CA ASP A 142 -20.28 -5.15 -1.36
C ASP A 142 -19.16 -4.13 -1.22
N THR A 143 -18.70 -3.90 0.01
CA THR A 143 -17.60 -2.99 0.29
C THR A 143 -16.29 -3.44 -0.34
N THR A 144 -15.98 -4.75 -0.29
CA THR A 144 -14.75 -5.30 -0.86
C THR A 144 -14.69 -5.02 -2.35
N ILE A 145 -15.81 -5.22 -3.06
CA ILE A 145 -15.90 -4.98 -4.51
C ILE A 145 -15.87 -3.48 -4.83
N ALA A 146 -16.64 -2.66 -4.11
CA ALA A 146 -16.72 -1.23 -4.35
C ALA A 146 -15.35 -0.55 -4.13
N SER A 147 -14.63 -0.97 -3.09
CA SER A 147 -13.27 -0.49 -2.79
C SER A 147 -12.22 -1.02 -3.77
N PHE A 148 -12.33 -2.27 -4.24
CA PHE A 148 -11.42 -2.81 -5.26
C PHE A 148 -11.51 -2.04 -6.59
N TRP A 149 -12.71 -1.86 -7.13
CA TRP A 149 -12.87 -1.12 -8.40
C TRP A 149 -12.58 0.37 -8.23
N GLY A 150 -12.89 0.94 -7.07
CA GLY A 150 -12.40 2.27 -6.72
C GLY A 150 -10.88 2.37 -6.74
N TRP A 151 -10.16 1.39 -6.19
CA TRP A 151 -8.70 1.35 -6.26
C TRP A 151 -8.21 1.20 -7.70
N MET A 152 -8.77 0.27 -8.47
CA MET A 152 -8.39 0.01 -9.86
C MET A 152 -8.49 1.27 -10.72
N ASP A 153 -9.63 1.97 -10.63
CA ASP A 153 -9.84 3.21 -11.37
C ASP A 153 -8.97 4.35 -10.83
N SER A 154 -8.68 4.40 -9.52
CA SER A 154 -7.74 5.38 -8.96
C SER A 154 -6.30 5.16 -9.46
N PHE A 155 -5.89 3.90 -9.57
CA PHE A 155 -4.58 3.48 -10.06
C PHE A 155 -4.44 3.79 -11.55
N ALA A 156 -5.46 3.48 -12.35
CA ALA A 156 -5.50 3.78 -13.78
C ALA A 156 -5.44 5.28 -14.06
N ALA A 157 -6.21 6.07 -13.31
CA ALA A 157 -6.27 7.52 -13.45
C ALA A 157 -5.05 8.25 -12.87
N ARG A 158 -4.23 7.57 -12.04
CA ARG A 158 -3.17 8.19 -11.23
C ARG A 158 -3.73 9.43 -10.50
N VAL A 159 -4.67 9.18 -9.60
CA VAL A 159 -5.36 10.22 -8.81
C VAL A 159 -4.36 11.05 -8.00
N GLY A 160 -3.39 10.39 -7.38
CA GLY A 160 -2.29 11.02 -6.63
C GLY A 160 -0.93 10.94 -7.33
N ASP A 161 0.03 11.77 -6.92
CA ASP A 161 1.43 11.69 -7.37
C ASP A 161 2.25 10.62 -6.62
N GLY A 162 1.70 10.05 -5.54
CA GLY A 162 2.26 8.93 -4.76
C GLY A 162 1.72 7.55 -5.18
N LEU A 163 1.57 6.65 -4.19
CA LEU A 163 1.06 5.29 -4.39
C LEU A 163 -0.48 5.23 -4.41
N HIS A 164 -1.05 4.17 -4.97
CA HIS A 164 -2.49 3.90 -4.95
C HIS A 164 -2.75 2.63 -4.15
N MET A 165 -3.39 2.77 -3.00
CA MET A 165 -3.46 1.74 -1.98
C MET A 165 -4.90 1.26 -1.80
N TRP A 166 -5.14 -0.01 -2.09
CA TRP A 166 -6.36 -0.67 -1.67
C TRP A 166 -6.22 -1.11 -0.21
N ASN A 167 -7.06 -0.57 0.67
CA ASN A 167 -7.09 -0.95 2.07
C ASN A 167 -8.39 -1.70 2.40
N LEU A 168 -8.22 -2.91 2.95
CA LEU A 168 -9.30 -3.79 3.39
C LEU A 168 -9.03 -4.17 4.85
N PRO A 169 -9.54 -3.39 5.82
CA PRO A 169 -9.25 -3.58 7.24
C PRO A 169 -9.55 -5.02 7.69
N GLY A 170 -8.58 -5.68 8.33
CA GLY A 170 -8.73 -7.08 8.75
C GLY A 170 -8.58 -8.12 7.63
N GLY A 171 -8.63 -7.72 6.35
CA GLY A 171 -8.56 -8.61 5.19
C GLY A 171 -9.93 -8.94 4.59
N PRO A 172 -9.98 -9.84 3.58
CA PRO A 172 -11.24 -10.22 2.95
C PRO A 172 -12.19 -10.93 3.92
N PRO A 173 -13.51 -10.82 3.71
CA PRO A 173 -14.49 -11.50 4.55
C PRO A 173 -14.32 -13.02 4.50
N GLU A 174 -13.74 -13.61 5.56
CA GLU A 174 -13.38 -15.04 5.61
C GLU A 174 -14.59 -15.98 5.49
N SER A 175 -15.80 -15.50 5.81
CA SER A 175 -17.04 -16.29 5.73
C SER A 175 -17.72 -16.24 4.36
N GLN A 176 -17.25 -15.39 3.44
CA GLN A 176 -17.86 -15.21 2.14
C GLN A 176 -17.12 -16.01 1.07
N ILE A 177 -17.81 -17.02 0.58
CA ILE A 177 -17.24 -18.00 -0.33
C ILE A 177 -17.13 -17.44 -1.76
N GLU A 178 -17.90 -16.40 -2.06
CA GLU A 178 -17.91 -15.65 -3.31
C GLU A 178 -16.52 -15.06 -3.59
N ILE A 179 -15.76 -14.72 -2.54
CA ILE A 179 -14.38 -14.21 -2.67
C ILE A 179 -13.50 -15.19 -3.46
N ASN A 180 -13.63 -16.50 -3.23
CA ASN A 180 -12.86 -17.48 -4.00
C ASN A 180 -13.26 -17.46 -5.47
N LEU A 181 -14.57 -17.48 -5.75
CA LEU A 181 -15.12 -17.52 -7.11
C LEU A 181 -14.79 -16.27 -7.93
N ILE A 182 -14.94 -15.08 -7.36
CA ILE A 182 -14.89 -13.84 -8.15
C ILE A 182 -13.54 -13.12 -8.05
N PHE A 183 -12.79 -13.28 -6.95
CA PHE A 183 -11.46 -12.69 -6.83
C PHE A 183 -10.35 -13.70 -7.13
N LYS A 184 -10.32 -14.84 -6.44
CA LYS A 184 -9.16 -15.73 -6.51
C LYS A 184 -9.06 -16.53 -7.80
N GLU A 185 -10.18 -17.06 -8.31
CA GLU A 185 -10.19 -17.72 -9.61
C GLU A 185 -9.86 -16.75 -10.76
N VAL A 186 -10.13 -15.46 -10.59
CA VAL A 186 -9.92 -14.43 -11.61
C VAL A 186 -8.51 -13.85 -11.56
N PHE A 187 -8.01 -13.51 -10.37
CA PHE A 187 -6.77 -12.75 -10.17
C PHE A 187 -5.64 -13.55 -9.52
N GLY A 188 -5.90 -14.77 -9.06
CA GLY A 188 -4.95 -15.61 -8.33
C GLY A 188 -5.24 -15.70 -6.83
N GLU A 189 -4.78 -16.77 -6.18
CA GLU A 189 -5.02 -17.04 -4.76
C GLU A 189 -4.44 -15.94 -3.85
N GLU A 190 -3.35 -15.31 -4.27
CA GLU A 190 -2.55 -14.37 -3.49
C GLU A 190 -2.89 -12.89 -3.77
N ILE A 191 -4.02 -12.59 -4.41
CA ILE A 191 -4.47 -11.20 -4.63
C ILE A 191 -4.53 -10.40 -3.31
N PHE A 192 -5.04 -11.00 -2.23
CA PHE A 192 -5.17 -10.34 -0.93
C PHE A 192 -3.89 -10.35 -0.08
N SER A 193 -2.77 -10.89 -0.57
CA SER A 193 -1.47 -10.81 0.11
C SER A 193 -0.53 -9.83 -0.59
N HIS A 194 -0.55 -9.78 -1.93
CA HIS A 194 0.33 -8.92 -2.73
C HIS A 194 -0.25 -7.56 -3.10
N LEU A 195 -1.59 -7.39 -3.10
CA LEU A 195 -2.23 -6.15 -3.52
C LEU A 195 -2.73 -5.30 -2.35
N VAL A 196 -3.44 -5.92 -1.41
CA VAL A 196 -4.20 -5.20 -0.37
C VAL A 196 -3.38 -4.88 0.87
N LYS A 197 -3.70 -3.76 1.53
CA LYS A 197 -3.29 -3.49 2.92
C LYS A 197 -4.41 -3.85 3.87
N LYS A 198 -4.07 -4.50 4.98
CA LYS A 198 -5.04 -4.97 5.99
C LYS A 198 -5.07 -4.06 7.23
N ARG A 199 -4.81 -2.77 7.06
CA ARG A 199 -4.61 -1.84 8.19
C ARG A 199 -5.97 -1.38 8.72
N THR A 200 -6.12 -1.41 10.05
CA THR A 200 -7.28 -0.86 10.77
C THR A 200 -7.19 0.65 10.98
N THR A 201 -5.98 1.21 10.87
CA THR A 201 -5.70 2.65 10.89
C THR A 201 -4.85 3.01 9.68
N LEU A 202 -5.26 4.03 8.92
CA LEU A 202 -4.48 4.51 7.80
C LEU A 202 -3.28 5.32 8.30
N THR A 203 -2.10 5.07 7.74
CA THR A 203 -0.87 5.79 8.08
C THR A 203 0.03 5.89 6.85
N LEU A 204 0.81 6.97 6.78
CA LEU A 204 1.90 7.12 5.81
C LEU A 204 3.23 6.76 6.45
N THR A 205 4.13 6.24 5.64
CA THR A 205 5.50 5.88 6.00
C THR A 205 6.51 6.64 5.13
N GLY A 206 7.80 6.55 5.47
CA GLY A 206 8.88 7.08 4.64
C GLY A 206 8.80 6.60 3.18
N ASN A 207 8.34 5.37 2.96
CA ASN A 207 8.14 4.81 1.62
C ASN A 207 7.02 5.53 0.82
N ASP A 208 6.01 6.05 1.50
CA ASP A 208 4.87 6.74 0.88
C ASP A 208 5.18 8.20 0.55
N LEU A 209 6.12 8.82 1.28
CA LEU A 209 6.43 10.24 1.22
C LEU A 209 7.74 10.57 0.49
N MET A 210 8.63 9.60 0.34
CA MET A 210 9.93 9.84 -0.29
C MET A 210 9.75 10.16 -1.78
N LYS A 211 10.65 11.02 -2.28
CA LYS A 211 10.79 11.30 -3.71
C LYS A 211 12.25 11.15 -4.13
N GLN A 212 12.46 10.71 -5.36
CA GLN A 212 13.76 10.78 -6.03
C GLN A 212 14.06 12.18 -6.57
N GLU A 213 13.01 12.97 -6.81
CA GLU A 213 13.13 14.33 -7.31
C GLU A 213 14.01 15.20 -6.41
N GLY A 214 15.10 15.71 -6.98
CA GLY A 214 16.07 16.55 -6.28
C GLY A 214 17.11 15.78 -5.45
N LEU A 215 17.08 14.45 -5.38
CA LEU A 215 18.16 13.66 -4.77
C LEU A 215 19.42 13.72 -5.65
N VAL A 216 20.56 14.06 -5.05
CA VAL A 216 21.88 14.03 -5.70
C VAL A 216 22.81 13.19 -4.85
N GLN A 217 23.24 12.04 -5.38
CA GLN A 217 24.23 11.19 -4.73
C GLN A 217 25.65 11.64 -5.12
N LYS A 218 26.55 11.70 -4.14
CA LYS A 218 27.94 12.11 -4.29
C LYS A 218 28.87 11.18 -3.50
N THR A 219 30.06 10.91 -4.02
CA THR A 219 31.07 10.13 -3.29
C THR A 219 31.96 11.05 -2.47
N LEU A 220 32.79 10.50 -1.60
CA LEU A 220 33.75 11.28 -0.82
C LEU A 220 34.88 11.89 -1.69
N GLU A 221 35.12 11.33 -2.87
CA GLU A 221 36.14 11.80 -3.82
C GLU A 221 35.72 13.06 -4.58
N ASP A 222 34.41 13.30 -4.70
CA ASP A 222 33.85 14.47 -5.37
C ASP A 222 34.31 15.77 -4.69
N SER A 223 34.46 16.85 -5.47
CA SER A 223 34.79 18.18 -4.95
C SER A 223 33.53 18.92 -4.48
N ILE A 224 33.66 19.69 -3.39
CA ILE A 224 32.63 20.62 -2.88
C ILE A 224 32.17 21.59 -3.97
N SER A 225 33.05 21.96 -4.90
CA SER A 225 32.74 22.86 -6.02
C SER A 225 31.74 22.27 -7.03
N THR A 226 31.62 20.93 -7.09
CA THR A 226 30.68 20.21 -7.96
C THR A 226 29.28 20.11 -7.37
N LEU A 227 29.09 20.58 -6.13
CA LEU A 227 27.79 20.59 -5.50
C LEU A 227 26.87 21.62 -6.18
N PRO A 228 25.59 21.29 -6.37
CA PRO A 228 24.64 22.20 -7.01
C PRO A 228 24.54 23.53 -6.26
N GLN A 229 24.56 24.64 -7.01
CA GLN A 229 24.47 26.00 -6.47
C GLN A 229 23.04 26.35 -6.00
N GLU A 230 22.02 25.66 -6.51
CA GLU A 230 20.61 25.76 -6.10
C GLU A 230 20.37 24.99 -4.79
N ARG A 231 20.91 25.56 -3.70
CA ARG A 231 21.05 24.92 -2.38
C ARG A 231 19.72 24.55 -1.68
N GLN A 232 18.57 24.98 -2.19
CA GLN A 232 17.26 24.68 -1.59
C GLN A 232 16.46 23.62 -2.36
N GLU A 233 16.78 23.36 -3.63
CA GLU A 233 16.00 22.42 -4.46
C GLU A 233 16.58 21.00 -4.46
N LYS A 234 17.92 20.89 -4.36
CA LYS A 234 18.63 19.62 -4.42
C LYS A 234 19.14 19.17 -3.04
N SER A 235 18.92 17.90 -2.74
CA SER A 235 19.34 17.21 -1.52
C SER A 235 20.57 16.36 -1.80
N VAL A 236 21.72 16.78 -1.29
CA VAL A 236 22.99 16.07 -1.48
C VAL A 236 23.15 14.99 -0.42
N VAL A 237 23.28 13.75 -0.89
CA VAL A 237 23.49 12.56 -0.07
C VAL A 237 24.85 11.97 -0.42
N LEU A 238 25.67 11.74 0.60
CA LEU A 238 26.98 11.13 0.47
C LEU A 238 26.84 9.61 0.54
N VAL A 239 27.46 8.94 -0.42
CA VAL A 239 27.49 7.48 -0.54
C VAL A 239 28.91 6.96 -0.70
N ASP A 240 29.13 5.70 -0.34
CA ASP A 240 30.36 4.97 -0.68
C ASP A 240 30.37 4.54 -2.15
N GLU A 241 31.45 3.88 -2.58
CA GLU A 241 31.62 3.38 -3.95
C GLU A 241 30.56 2.34 -4.36
N GLU A 242 29.97 1.64 -3.38
CA GLU A 242 28.91 0.66 -3.57
C GLU A 242 27.51 1.30 -3.55
N GLY A 243 27.40 2.59 -3.20
CA GLY A 243 26.16 3.36 -3.14
C GLY A 243 25.49 3.39 -1.75
N PHE A 244 26.13 2.87 -0.71
CA PHE A 244 25.59 2.90 0.66
C PHE A 244 25.72 4.27 1.29
N PHE A 245 24.73 4.63 2.10
CA PHE A 245 24.60 5.91 2.78
C PHE A 245 25.71 6.14 3.80
N LEU A 246 26.44 7.24 3.63
CA LEU A 246 27.44 7.73 4.59
C LEU A 246 26.89 8.91 5.41
N GLY A 247 26.10 9.79 4.78
CA GLY A 247 25.50 10.94 5.44
C GLY A 247 24.90 11.94 4.46
N ASP A 248 24.27 12.99 4.98
CA ASP A 248 23.81 14.11 4.15
C ASP A 248 24.86 15.22 4.11
N PHE A 249 24.85 16.05 3.07
CA PHE A 249 25.64 17.28 3.02
C PHE A 249 24.73 18.48 2.71
N ARG A 250 24.53 19.36 3.69
CA ARG A 250 23.50 20.40 3.68
C ARG A 250 24.12 21.79 3.54
N SER A 251 23.30 22.76 3.14
CA SER A 251 23.71 24.17 3.03
C SER A 251 24.34 24.73 4.31
N MET A 252 23.81 24.34 5.48
CA MET A 252 24.37 24.75 6.77
C MET A 252 25.74 24.10 7.08
N ASP A 253 26.00 22.92 6.54
CA ASP A 253 27.29 22.24 6.71
C ASP A 253 28.38 22.97 5.89
N VAL A 254 28.01 23.46 4.69
CA VAL A 254 28.92 24.19 3.79
C VAL A 254 29.55 25.39 4.49
N GLU A 255 28.78 26.16 5.26
CA GLU A 255 29.27 27.38 5.90
C GLU A 255 30.30 27.06 7.01
N GLY A 256 29.97 26.13 7.91
CA GLY A 256 30.88 25.71 8.97
C GLY A 256 32.17 25.07 8.44
N VAL A 257 32.06 24.24 7.40
CA VAL A 257 33.22 23.64 6.72
C VAL A 257 34.07 24.72 6.07
N ARG A 258 33.46 25.64 5.30
CA ARG A 258 34.19 26.73 4.63
C ARG A 258 34.91 27.63 5.62
N GLN A 259 34.30 27.91 6.77
CA GLN A 259 34.95 28.70 7.81
C GLN A 259 36.25 28.02 8.25
N ILE A 260 36.22 26.73 8.60
CA ILE A 260 37.42 26.00 9.06
C ILE A 260 38.48 25.90 7.95
N VAL A 261 38.07 25.62 6.71
CA VAL A 261 38.99 25.59 5.56
C VAL A 261 39.63 26.96 5.31
N LEU A 262 38.86 28.05 5.44
CA LEU A 262 39.35 29.42 5.30
C LEU A 262 40.38 29.77 6.38
N LEU A 263 40.15 29.34 7.62
CA LEU A 263 41.10 29.54 8.73
C LEU A 263 42.46 28.91 8.41
N LEU A 264 42.48 27.66 7.95
CA LEU A 264 43.72 27.00 7.54
C LEU A 264 44.37 27.69 6.34
N ASN A 265 43.57 28.08 5.33
CA ASN A 265 44.08 28.77 4.15
C ASN A 265 44.74 30.12 4.50
N ASN A 266 44.21 30.83 5.49
CA ASN A 266 44.82 32.05 5.99
C ASN A 266 46.19 31.79 6.63
N SER A 267 46.32 30.73 7.45
CA SER A 267 47.61 30.33 8.02
C SER A 267 48.62 29.88 6.97
N LEU A 268 48.18 29.13 5.95
CA LEU A 268 49.04 28.71 4.84
C LEU A 268 49.49 29.89 3.97
N ARG A 269 48.60 30.85 3.70
CA ARG A 269 48.94 32.06 2.95
C ARG A 269 49.89 32.97 3.72
N TRP A 270 49.70 33.07 5.03
CA TRP A 270 50.63 33.77 5.90
C TRP A 270 52.01 33.11 5.87
N PHE A 271 52.09 31.78 5.95
CA PHE A 271 53.34 31.03 5.83
C PHE A 271 54.02 31.25 4.47
N GLU A 272 53.26 31.22 3.38
CA GLU A 272 53.74 31.53 2.02
C GLU A 272 54.39 32.92 1.96
N ASN A 273 53.71 33.94 2.50
CA ASN A 273 54.21 35.30 2.53
C ASN A 273 55.44 35.46 3.43
N LEU A 274 55.44 34.85 4.62
CA LEU A 274 56.58 34.90 5.54
C LEU A 274 57.82 34.30 4.89
N LEU A 275 57.67 33.15 4.24
CA LEU A 275 58.75 32.47 3.54
C LEU A 275 59.28 33.34 2.39
N HIS A 276 58.41 33.97 1.59
CA HIS A 276 58.83 34.91 0.54
C HIS A 276 59.61 36.11 1.09
N VAL A 277 59.05 36.80 2.09
CA VAL A 277 59.67 38.01 2.68
C VAL A 277 61.02 37.68 3.30
N ASN A 278 61.11 36.59 4.05
CA ASN A 278 62.34 36.21 4.72
C ASN A 278 63.40 35.68 3.74
N LEU A 279 63.00 34.94 2.70
CA LEU A 279 63.92 34.55 1.61
C LEU A 279 64.54 35.79 0.97
N ILE A 280 63.72 36.76 0.55
CA ILE A 280 64.19 38.02 -0.04
C ILE A 280 65.10 38.77 0.95
N SER A 281 64.71 38.84 2.22
CA SER A 281 65.46 39.55 3.25
C SER A 281 66.83 38.95 3.50
N ILE A 282 66.96 37.61 3.49
CA ILE A 282 68.24 36.93 3.66
C ILE A 282 69.14 37.20 2.47
N PHE A 283 68.65 36.99 1.25
CA PHE A 283 69.43 37.24 0.03
C PHE A 283 69.72 38.72 -0.23
N ALA A 284 69.10 39.65 0.51
CA ALA A 284 69.38 41.08 0.47
C ALA A 284 70.46 41.55 1.45
N GLN A 285 70.94 40.69 2.37
CA GLN A 285 72.00 41.05 3.31
C GLN A 285 73.35 41.19 2.59
N GLU A 286 74.19 42.11 3.05
CA GLU A 286 75.51 42.37 2.45
C GLU A 286 76.45 41.15 2.50
N LYS A 287 76.27 40.27 3.50
CA LYS A 287 77.05 39.05 3.67
C LYS A 287 76.15 37.94 4.18
N VAL A 288 75.84 36.97 3.31
CA VAL A 288 75.05 35.79 3.65
C VAL A 288 75.99 34.60 3.76
N LYS A 289 75.98 33.92 4.91
CA LYS A 289 76.65 32.63 5.06
C LYS A 289 75.65 31.50 4.84
N PHE A 290 76.19 30.34 4.48
CA PHE A 290 75.41 29.11 4.40
C PHE A 290 74.63 28.82 5.70
N GLU A 291 75.26 29.01 6.86
CA GLU A 291 74.63 28.83 8.18
C GLU A 291 73.38 29.71 8.38
N ASP A 292 73.35 30.90 7.78
CA ASP A 292 72.22 31.82 7.85
C ASP A 292 70.99 31.26 7.10
N ILE A 293 71.21 30.53 6.00
CA ILE A 293 70.14 29.84 5.25
C ILE A 293 69.64 28.62 6.01
N SER A 294 70.54 27.77 6.53
CA SER A 294 70.13 26.59 7.30
C SER A 294 69.39 26.98 8.59
N LYS A 295 69.83 28.04 9.27
CA LYS A 295 69.15 28.59 10.43
C LYS A 295 67.76 29.10 10.05
N PHE A 296 67.66 29.87 8.96
CA PHE A 296 66.39 30.35 8.45
C PHE A 296 65.39 29.24 8.12
N VAL A 297 65.81 28.21 7.40
CA VAL A 297 64.94 27.07 7.04
C VAL A 297 64.42 26.40 8.31
N ASN A 298 65.29 26.16 9.29
CA ASN A 298 64.87 25.58 10.57
C ASN A 298 63.93 26.50 11.34
N ASP A 299 64.18 27.81 11.39
CA ASP A 299 63.36 28.78 12.12
C ASP A 299 61.94 28.89 11.52
N VAL A 300 61.82 28.93 10.20
CA VAL A 300 60.52 29.05 9.51
C VAL A 300 59.69 27.76 9.63
N PHE A 301 60.29 26.59 9.44
CA PHE A 301 59.54 25.32 9.47
C PHE A 301 59.22 24.87 10.92
N ASN A 302 60.03 25.25 11.92
CA ASN A 302 59.75 24.96 13.33
C ASN A 302 58.80 25.97 13.99
N GLN A 303 58.35 27.00 13.26
CA GLN A 303 57.36 27.92 13.78
C GLN A 303 56.03 27.20 14.00
N LYS A 304 55.43 27.44 15.17
CA LYS A 304 54.12 26.89 15.52
C LYS A 304 53.01 27.68 14.83
N ILE A 305 51.93 26.99 14.47
CA ILE A 305 50.78 27.60 13.81
C ILE A 305 50.11 28.66 14.71
N LYS A 306 50.05 28.41 16.02
CA LYS A 306 49.54 29.35 17.04
C LYS A 306 50.26 30.69 17.06
N ASP A 307 51.55 30.69 16.72
CA ASP A 307 52.41 31.88 16.74
C ASP A 307 52.35 32.66 15.41
N SER A 308 51.54 32.21 14.44
CA SER A 308 51.28 32.96 13.22
C SER A 308 50.38 34.17 13.49
N GLU A 309 50.62 35.28 12.80
CA GLU A 309 49.77 36.49 12.88
C GLU A 309 48.30 36.15 12.61
N SER A 310 48.06 35.27 11.62
CA SER A 310 46.73 34.78 11.28
C SER A 310 46.01 34.05 12.42
N ALA A 311 46.73 33.42 13.35
CA ALA A 311 46.17 32.69 14.48
C ALA A 311 45.86 33.62 15.68
N TYR A 312 46.58 34.73 15.84
CA TYR A 312 46.31 35.71 16.90
C TYR A 312 44.98 36.43 16.70
N GLU A 313 44.59 36.69 15.45
CA GLU A 313 43.34 37.38 15.09
C GLU A 313 42.10 36.49 15.23
N LEU A 314 42.27 35.18 15.47
CA LEU A 314 41.16 34.25 15.62
C LEU A 314 40.50 34.38 16.99
N SER A 315 39.18 34.29 17.02
CA SER A 315 38.43 34.08 18.27
C SER A 315 38.75 32.72 18.89
N GLU A 316 38.51 32.56 20.20
CA GLU A 316 38.78 31.29 20.89
C GLU A 316 38.00 30.10 20.28
N ASN A 317 36.75 30.31 19.86
CA ASN A 317 35.98 29.27 19.17
C ASN A 317 36.58 28.87 17.81
N GLN A 318 37.16 29.83 17.07
CA GLN A 318 37.84 29.54 15.80
C GLN A 318 39.16 28.80 16.05
N LYS A 319 39.91 29.17 17.09
CA LYS A 319 41.13 28.47 17.51
C LYS A 319 40.82 27.03 17.91
N GLU A 320 39.78 26.81 18.71
CA GLU A 320 39.34 25.47 19.11
C GLU A 320 38.91 24.64 17.90
N SER A 321 38.13 25.21 16.98
CA SER A 321 37.69 24.51 15.77
C SER A 321 38.86 24.12 14.87
N LEU A 322 39.83 25.03 14.68
CA LEU A 322 41.04 24.75 13.90
C LEU A 322 41.97 23.75 14.59
N ALA A 323 42.10 23.81 15.92
CA ALA A 323 42.84 22.82 16.71
C ALA A 323 42.22 21.43 16.57
N ASN A 324 40.90 21.32 16.72
CA ASN A 324 40.15 20.09 16.55
C ASN A 324 40.27 19.55 15.12
N PHE A 325 40.32 20.42 14.11
CA PHE A 325 40.59 20.02 12.74
C PHE A 325 41.96 19.37 12.58
N PHE A 326 43.03 20.00 13.10
CA PHE A 326 44.37 19.42 13.08
C PHE A 326 44.41 18.05 13.77
N VAL A 327 43.80 17.93 14.96
CA VAL A 327 43.79 16.68 15.73
C VAL A 327 43.00 15.58 15.02
N LYS A 328 41.76 15.87 14.62
CA LYS A 328 40.82 14.84 14.17
C LYS A 328 40.95 14.50 12.69
N VAL A 329 41.24 15.49 11.83
CA VAL A 329 41.33 15.31 10.37
C VAL A 329 42.77 14.99 9.94
N PHE A 330 43.76 15.71 10.47
CA PHE A 330 45.17 15.49 10.09
C PHE A 330 45.94 14.57 11.04
N GLY A 331 45.34 14.16 12.17
CA GLY A 331 46.00 13.29 13.16
C GLY A 331 47.12 13.97 13.94
N LEU A 332 47.11 15.29 14.05
CA LEU A 332 48.13 16.09 14.73
C LEU A 332 47.71 16.37 16.18
N GLU A 333 48.13 15.51 17.11
CA GLU A 333 47.72 15.55 18.53
C GLU A 333 47.99 16.89 19.23
N LYS A 334 48.96 17.67 18.76
CA LYS A 334 49.33 18.99 19.30
C LYS A 334 48.39 20.12 18.89
N GLY A 335 47.44 19.91 17.96
CA GLY A 335 46.52 20.94 17.50
C GLY A 335 47.26 22.17 16.94
N LEU A 336 46.98 23.37 17.48
CA LEU A 336 47.64 24.62 17.06
C LEU A 336 49.11 24.75 17.49
N GLU A 337 49.56 23.94 18.46
CA GLU A 337 50.97 23.93 18.89
C GLU A 337 51.87 23.15 17.90
N THR A 338 51.27 22.58 16.86
CA THR A 338 51.96 21.90 15.76
C THR A 338 52.80 22.89 14.94
N THR A 339 53.98 22.47 14.49
CA THR A 339 54.83 23.27 13.60
C THR A 339 54.47 23.10 12.12
N PHE A 340 54.85 24.03 11.26
CA PHE A 340 54.66 23.87 9.80
C PHE A 340 55.42 22.66 9.24
N GLU A 341 56.52 22.25 9.86
CA GLU A 341 57.23 20.99 9.55
C GLU A 341 56.37 19.76 9.84
N GLU A 342 55.77 19.70 11.04
CA GLU A 342 54.91 18.60 11.46
C GLU A 342 53.66 18.51 10.58
N LEU A 343 53.07 19.65 10.22
CA LEU A 343 51.97 19.74 9.26
C LEU A 343 52.37 19.19 7.88
N GLY A 344 53.53 19.59 7.36
CA GLY A 344 54.04 19.10 6.08
C GLY A 344 54.26 17.58 6.06
N LYS A 345 54.77 17.01 7.16
CA LYS A 345 54.92 15.55 7.33
C LYS A 345 53.56 14.84 7.36
N ALA A 346 52.57 15.39 8.06
CA ALA A 346 51.23 14.84 8.10
C ALA A 346 50.56 14.83 6.72
N LEU A 347 50.67 15.93 5.96
CA LEU A 347 50.15 16.02 4.58
C LEU A 347 50.84 15.04 3.62
N THR A 348 52.14 14.77 3.83
CA THR A 348 52.87 13.76 3.07
C THR A 348 52.38 12.35 3.41
N LYS A 349 52.13 12.05 4.68
CA LYS A 349 51.57 10.76 5.14
C LYS A 349 50.17 10.50 4.58
N LEU A 350 49.36 11.55 4.42
CA LEU A 350 48.05 11.50 3.79
C LEU A 350 48.11 11.42 2.26
N SER A 351 49.30 11.25 1.67
CA SER A 351 49.52 11.20 0.21
C SER A 351 49.01 12.42 -0.55
N VAL A 352 48.91 13.57 0.12
CA VAL A 352 48.35 14.81 -0.46
C VAL A 352 49.41 15.57 -1.23
N VAL A 353 50.56 15.82 -0.59
CA VAL A 353 51.71 16.52 -1.19
C VAL A 353 53.02 16.11 -0.53
N GLU A 354 54.10 16.13 -1.31
CA GLU A 354 55.48 16.00 -0.81
C GLU A 354 55.98 17.34 -0.26
N PHE A 355 55.43 17.81 0.86
CA PHE A 355 55.89 19.06 1.50
C PHE A 355 57.37 18.98 1.91
N ALA A 356 57.86 17.76 2.12
CA ALA A 356 59.28 17.45 2.31
C ALA A 356 60.15 17.91 1.13
N ASP A 357 59.62 18.00 -0.10
CA ASP A 357 60.38 18.42 -1.27
C ASP A 357 60.69 19.91 -1.26
N ILE A 358 59.82 20.76 -0.71
CA ILE A 358 60.14 22.19 -0.53
C ILE A 358 61.33 22.31 0.41
N ARG A 359 61.30 21.59 1.54
CA ARG A 359 62.42 21.56 2.47
C ARG A 359 63.68 21.02 1.81
N LYS A 360 63.62 19.90 1.09
CA LYS A 360 64.76 19.37 0.32
C LYS A 360 65.29 20.38 -0.71
N ILE A 361 64.41 21.11 -1.40
CA ILE A 361 64.84 22.14 -2.36
C ILE A 361 65.55 23.28 -1.63
N MET A 362 65.05 23.71 -0.48
CA MET A 362 65.69 24.73 0.35
C MET A 362 67.00 24.24 0.97
N ASP A 363 67.06 22.98 1.39
CA ASP A 363 68.28 22.34 1.90
C ASP A 363 69.29 22.13 0.75
N SER A 364 68.84 21.86 -0.49
CA SER A 364 69.71 21.73 -1.68
C SER A 364 70.37 23.04 -2.11
N ILE A 365 69.96 24.18 -1.54
CA ILE A 365 70.69 25.44 -1.66
C ILE A 365 72.11 25.28 -1.08
N ALA A 366 72.28 24.40 -0.07
CA ALA A 366 73.57 24.00 0.50
C ALA A 366 74.51 23.35 -0.51
N GLU A 367 73.94 22.53 -1.39
CA GLU A 367 74.67 21.70 -2.36
C GLU A 367 74.86 22.43 -3.70
N ALA A 368 74.25 23.61 -3.83
CA ALA A 368 74.38 24.44 -5.01
C ALA A 368 75.73 25.17 -5.00
N ASN A 369 76.33 25.36 -6.19
CA ASN A 369 77.51 26.22 -6.41
C ASN A 369 77.15 27.72 -6.27
N LEU A 370 76.50 28.07 -5.16
CA LEU A 370 76.06 29.41 -4.76
C LEU A 370 76.94 29.98 -3.65
N PHE A 371 77.74 29.16 -2.96
CA PHE A 371 78.65 29.59 -1.90
C PHE A 371 80.10 29.34 -2.29
N ASP A 372 81.01 30.17 -1.78
CA ASP A 372 82.45 29.97 -1.89
C ASP A 372 82.97 28.94 -0.86
N GLU A 373 84.27 28.63 -0.91
CA GLU A 373 84.92 27.67 0.01
C GLU A 373 84.87 28.11 1.48
N ASN A 374 84.62 29.39 1.76
CA ASN A 374 84.46 29.96 3.09
C ASN A 374 82.98 30.04 3.53
N GLY A 375 82.06 29.55 2.70
CA GLY A 375 80.62 29.52 2.97
C GLY A 375 79.89 30.85 2.73
N TYR A 376 80.48 31.82 2.02
CA TYR A 376 79.84 33.09 1.64
C TYR A 376 79.12 32.99 0.30
N LEU A 377 77.96 33.62 0.18
CA LEU A 377 77.18 33.66 -1.05
C LEU A 377 77.96 34.34 -2.19
N LEU A 378 78.14 33.64 -3.30
CA LEU A 378 78.70 34.16 -4.55
C LEU A 378 77.65 35.03 -5.24
N GLU A 379 77.99 36.29 -5.58
CA GLU A 379 77.09 37.22 -6.27
C GLU A 379 76.84 36.82 -7.75
N ASN A 380 76.10 35.73 -7.97
CA ASN A 380 75.62 35.30 -9.27
C ASN A 380 74.11 35.49 -9.34
N ARG A 381 73.70 36.73 -9.69
CA ARG A 381 72.28 37.11 -9.73
C ARG A 381 71.42 36.11 -10.52
N PRO A 382 71.77 35.69 -11.76
CA PRO A 382 70.97 34.70 -12.49
C PRO A 382 70.78 33.38 -11.74
N LYS A 383 71.83 32.84 -11.11
CA LYS A 383 71.73 31.60 -10.35
C LYS A 383 70.89 31.79 -9.08
N ILE A 384 71.13 32.84 -8.30
CA ILE A 384 70.38 33.13 -7.07
C ILE A 384 68.89 33.27 -7.36
N PHE A 385 68.52 34.11 -8.33
CA PHE A 385 67.12 34.32 -8.70
C PHE A 385 66.48 33.05 -9.28
N HIS A 386 67.22 32.22 -10.01
CA HIS A 386 66.71 30.93 -10.49
C HIS A 386 66.35 29.98 -9.35
N TYR A 387 67.17 29.88 -8.30
CA TYR A 387 66.87 29.06 -7.12
C TYR A 387 65.69 29.62 -6.31
N ILE A 388 65.62 30.94 -6.11
CA ILE A 388 64.48 31.60 -5.45
C ILE A 388 63.19 31.35 -6.25
N GLU A 389 63.22 31.53 -7.57
CA GLU A 389 62.09 31.26 -8.45
C GLU A 389 61.63 29.81 -8.37
N LYS A 390 62.57 28.85 -8.34
CA LYS A 390 62.27 27.42 -8.18
C LYS A 390 61.55 27.14 -6.86
N ILE A 391 62.03 27.71 -5.75
CA ILE A 391 61.42 27.55 -4.41
C ILE A 391 60.01 28.13 -4.39
N ILE A 392 59.83 29.36 -4.90
CA ILE A 392 58.52 30.03 -4.95
C ILE A 392 57.53 29.24 -5.81
N LYS A 393 57.96 28.76 -7.00
CA LYS A 393 57.10 27.95 -7.89
C LYS A 393 56.67 26.64 -7.25
N GLU A 394 57.59 25.92 -6.61
CA GLU A 394 57.26 24.64 -5.96
C GLU A 394 56.43 24.83 -4.69
N LEU A 395 56.65 25.90 -3.92
CA LEU A 395 55.80 26.27 -2.79
C LEU A 395 54.37 26.58 -3.26
N HIS A 396 54.21 27.41 -4.29
CA HIS A 396 52.91 27.75 -4.84
C HIS A 396 52.16 26.50 -5.34
N LYS A 397 52.84 25.64 -6.10
CA LYS A 397 52.29 24.37 -6.61
C LYS A 397 51.86 23.44 -5.47
N THR A 398 52.65 23.39 -4.40
CA THR A 398 52.35 22.58 -3.21
C THR A 398 51.12 23.11 -2.47
N LEU A 399 51.05 24.41 -2.22
CA LEU A 399 49.89 25.03 -1.56
C LEU A 399 48.61 24.90 -2.40
N LEU A 400 48.73 24.96 -3.74
CA LEU A 400 47.61 24.69 -4.63
C LEU A 400 47.07 23.26 -4.46
N LYS A 401 47.95 22.25 -4.41
CA LYS A 401 47.54 20.86 -4.15
C LYS A 401 46.88 20.69 -2.78
N VAL A 402 47.37 21.36 -1.74
CA VAL A 402 46.73 21.35 -0.41
C VAL A 402 45.33 21.96 -0.49
N ARG A 403 45.17 23.10 -1.18
CA ARG A 403 43.84 23.72 -1.37
C ARG A 403 42.88 22.79 -2.10
N THR A 404 43.32 22.16 -3.19
CA THR A 404 42.49 21.17 -3.93
C THR A 404 42.09 19.99 -3.06
N TYR A 405 42.97 19.52 -2.17
CA TYR A 405 42.62 18.47 -1.22
C TYR A 405 41.59 18.91 -0.19
N LEU A 406 41.71 20.13 0.35
CA LEU A 406 40.72 20.71 1.27
C LEU A 406 39.34 20.92 0.62
N GLU A 407 39.27 20.95 -0.71
CA GLU A 407 38.03 21.04 -1.47
C GLU A 407 37.36 19.67 -1.71
N LYS A 408 37.95 18.55 -1.29
CA LYS A 408 37.31 17.22 -1.37
C LYS A 408 36.18 17.08 -0.35
N LEU A 409 35.12 16.36 -0.73
CA LEU A 409 34.00 16.05 0.15
C LEU A 409 34.40 15.16 1.33
N GLU A 410 35.39 14.30 1.18
CA GLU A 410 36.00 13.52 2.27
C GLU A 410 36.39 14.42 3.45
N VAL A 411 37.21 15.45 3.18
CA VAL A 411 37.70 16.39 4.20
C VAL A 411 36.53 17.18 4.79
N ALA A 412 35.63 17.66 3.94
CA ALA A 412 34.44 18.38 4.38
C ALA A 412 33.55 17.54 5.31
N PHE A 413 33.38 16.25 5.00
CA PHE A 413 32.57 15.34 5.77
C PHE A 413 33.21 14.99 7.12
N GLN A 414 34.55 14.83 7.15
CA GLN A 414 35.29 14.68 8.40
C GLN A 414 35.21 15.94 9.28
N ILE A 415 35.32 17.13 8.69
CA ILE A 415 35.09 18.40 9.42
C ILE A 415 33.70 18.41 10.04
N LYS A 416 32.67 18.12 9.23
CA LYS A 416 31.28 18.09 9.70
C LYS A 416 31.08 17.13 10.88
N THR A 417 31.51 15.88 10.72
CA THR A 417 31.17 14.81 11.66
C THR A 417 32.08 14.80 12.88
N GLN A 418 33.38 15.02 12.70
CA GLN A 418 34.37 14.88 13.76
C GLN A 418 34.68 16.22 14.45
N VAL A 419 34.77 17.32 13.70
CA VAL A 419 35.10 18.64 14.26
C VAL A 419 33.86 19.36 14.78
N LEU A 420 32.83 19.51 13.94
CA LEU A 420 31.58 20.19 14.30
C LEU A 420 30.60 19.29 15.08
N GLY A 421 30.83 17.97 15.09
CA GLY A 421 30.02 17.01 15.86
C GLY A 421 28.62 16.76 15.26
N TYR A 422 28.40 17.07 13.98
CA TYR A 422 27.10 16.87 13.34
C TYR A 422 26.94 15.44 12.85
N SER A 423 26.14 14.65 13.58
CA SER A 423 25.82 13.27 13.17
C SER A 423 24.91 13.22 11.94
N PRO A 424 25.11 12.24 11.04
CA PRO A 424 24.14 11.92 9.99
C PRO A 424 22.74 11.66 10.59
N LYS A 425 21.70 12.24 10.00
CA LYS A 425 20.32 11.95 10.37
C LYS A 425 19.57 11.41 9.17
N PHE A 426 18.96 10.24 9.34
CA PHE A 426 18.15 9.58 8.31
C PHE A 426 16.93 8.92 8.96
N ALA A 427 15.97 8.56 8.13
CA ALA A 427 14.86 7.69 8.50
C ALA A 427 14.85 6.46 7.61
N THR A 428 14.16 5.40 8.04
CA THR A 428 13.97 4.21 7.22
C THR A 428 12.69 4.34 6.39
N VAL A 429 12.53 3.52 5.36
CA VAL A 429 11.28 3.40 4.60
C VAL A 429 10.05 3.09 5.47
N ARG A 430 10.24 2.55 6.68
CA ARG A 430 9.15 2.19 7.62
C ARG A 430 8.81 3.29 8.63
N ALA A 431 9.60 4.36 8.70
CA ALA A 431 9.37 5.45 9.64
C ALA A 431 8.01 6.11 9.38
N ASP A 432 7.21 6.30 10.43
CA ASP A 432 5.91 6.96 10.31
C ASP A 432 6.04 8.49 10.24
N VAL A 433 4.93 9.17 9.96
CA VAL A 433 4.88 10.64 9.82
C VAL A 433 5.42 11.36 11.07
N GLU A 434 5.14 10.86 12.26
CA GLU A 434 5.54 11.52 13.51
C GLU A 434 7.04 11.33 13.77
N GLU A 435 7.59 10.14 13.49
CA GLU A 435 9.03 9.89 13.49
C GLU A 435 9.74 10.81 12.47
N LEU A 436 9.20 10.94 11.26
CA LEU A 436 9.76 11.81 10.22
C LEU A 436 9.75 13.28 10.67
N ARG A 437 8.64 13.76 11.24
CA ARG A 437 8.50 15.14 11.76
C ARG A 437 9.45 15.41 12.91
N SER A 438 9.65 14.45 13.79
CA SER A 438 10.62 14.54 14.89
C SER A 438 12.06 14.61 14.38
N LYS A 439 12.42 13.73 13.43
CA LYS A 439 13.79 13.64 12.89
C LYS A 439 14.18 14.80 11.99
N ILE A 440 13.23 15.36 11.22
CA ILE A 440 13.54 16.44 10.27
C ILE A 440 13.94 17.73 10.99
N GLY A 441 13.31 18.06 12.12
CA GLY A 441 13.60 19.26 12.92
C GLY A 441 13.74 20.53 12.07
N SER A 442 14.91 21.16 12.14
CA SER A 442 15.28 22.38 11.40
C SER A 442 15.88 22.11 10.01
N TYR A 443 16.05 20.85 9.61
CA TYR A 443 16.66 20.51 8.33
C TYR A 443 15.69 20.69 7.16
N HIS A 444 16.24 20.98 5.98
CA HIS A 444 15.46 21.16 4.76
C HIS A 444 14.97 19.85 4.15
N HIS A 445 15.64 18.73 4.43
CA HIS A 445 15.23 17.40 4.00
C HIS A 445 15.71 16.33 4.98
N LEU A 446 15.13 15.14 4.85
CA LEU A 446 15.56 13.92 5.52
C LEU A 446 15.76 12.83 4.48
N THR A 447 16.91 12.16 4.52
CA THR A 447 17.18 11.02 3.64
C THR A 447 16.47 9.78 4.17
N ILE A 448 15.76 9.10 3.26
CA ILE A 448 15.07 7.86 3.53
C ILE A 448 15.95 6.72 3.04
N THR A 449 16.15 5.74 3.91
CA THR A 449 17.05 4.61 3.68
C THR A 449 16.33 3.28 3.76
N TYR A 450 16.85 2.31 3.02
CA TYR A 450 16.48 0.91 3.09
C TYR A 450 17.63 0.10 3.71
N PRO A 451 17.37 -0.71 4.76
CA PRO A 451 18.41 -1.55 5.34
C PRO A 451 18.73 -2.71 4.39
N ASP A 452 20.01 -2.91 4.09
CA ASP A 452 20.52 -3.97 3.23
C ASP A 452 21.81 -4.53 3.84
N GLN A 453 21.80 -5.81 4.22
CA GLN A 453 22.93 -6.54 4.82
C GLN A 453 23.67 -5.79 5.95
N GLY A 454 22.93 -5.05 6.78
CA GLY A 454 23.50 -4.28 7.91
C GLY A 454 24.06 -2.90 7.53
N LYS A 455 24.08 -2.55 6.24
CA LYS A 455 24.29 -1.18 5.74
C LYS A 455 22.95 -0.54 5.36
N PHE A 456 22.98 0.75 5.00
CA PHE A 456 21.80 1.52 4.62
C PHE A 456 21.94 2.04 3.20
N PHE A 457 20.97 1.80 2.33
CA PHE A 457 20.93 2.35 0.99
C PHE A 457 19.99 3.56 0.92
N PRO A 458 20.39 4.71 0.36
CA PRO A 458 19.50 5.86 0.23
C PRO A 458 18.50 5.65 -0.93
N VAL A 459 17.21 5.58 -0.59
CA VAL A 459 16.12 5.34 -1.56
C VAL A 459 15.30 6.58 -1.89
N GLY A 460 15.65 7.75 -1.35
CA GLY A 460 14.93 8.98 -1.63
C GLY A 460 15.05 9.99 -0.51
N VAL A 461 14.40 11.13 -0.67
CA VAL A 461 14.37 12.19 0.33
C VAL A 461 12.94 12.64 0.61
N VAL A 462 12.70 13.08 1.84
CA VAL A 462 11.50 13.80 2.23
C VAL A 462 11.89 15.26 2.50
N LYS A 463 11.35 16.19 1.72
CA LYS A 463 11.58 17.63 1.92
C LYS A 463 10.73 18.15 3.08
N ALA A 464 11.27 19.07 3.86
CA ALA A 464 10.57 19.66 5.00
C ALA A 464 9.35 20.47 4.56
N THR A 465 9.41 21.10 3.39
CA THR A 465 8.28 21.81 2.78
C THR A 465 7.11 20.89 2.50
N ASP A 466 7.37 19.65 2.06
CA ASP A 466 6.33 18.67 1.77
C ASP A 466 5.77 18.06 3.04
N LEU A 467 6.62 17.68 3.99
CA LEU A 467 6.20 17.06 5.26
C LEU A 467 5.40 18.00 6.17
N ARG A 468 5.59 19.31 6.03
CA ARG A 468 4.86 20.36 6.78
C ARG A 468 3.53 20.75 6.15
N LYS A 469 3.19 20.22 4.96
CA LYS A 469 1.86 20.45 4.37
C LYS A 469 0.78 19.89 5.31
N PRO A 470 -0.39 20.55 5.40
CA PRO A 470 -1.49 20.04 6.21
C PRO A 470 -2.00 18.70 5.67
N ILE A 471 -2.04 18.55 4.34
CA ILE A 471 -2.44 17.33 3.64
C ILE A 471 -1.20 16.66 3.03
N LEU A 472 -1.01 15.39 3.37
CA LEU A 472 0.11 14.55 2.92
C LEU A 472 -0.34 13.38 2.05
N GLY A 473 -1.65 13.15 1.95
CA GLY A 473 -2.24 12.10 1.13
C GLY A 473 -3.75 12.28 1.06
N THR A 474 -4.41 11.41 0.30
CA THR A 474 -5.87 11.47 0.10
C THR A 474 -6.53 10.12 0.32
N VAL A 475 -7.85 10.13 0.52
CA VAL A 475 -8.64 8.92 0.72
C VAL A 475 -9.97 8.99 -0.03
N SER A 476 -10.38 7.85 -0.58
CA SER A 476 -11.70 7.57 -1.12
C SER A 476 -12.39 6.54 -0.24
N LEU A 477 -13.64 6.81 0.14
CA LEU A 477 -14.46 5.94 0.97
C LEU A 477 -15.50 5.24 0.08
N ARG A 478 -15.69 3.95 0.31
CA ARG A 478 -16.64 3.10 -0.42
C ARG A 478 -17.46 2.34 0.62
N ASP A 479 -18.77 2.49 0.51
CA ASP A 479 -19.77 1.90 1.41
C ASP A 479 -19.81 2.47 2.85
N PHE A 480 -19.17 3.62 3.06
CA PHE A 480 -19.29 4.39 4.28
C PHE A 480 -18.78 5.81 4.05
N CYS A 481 -19.14 6.72 4.95
CA CYS A 481 -18.61 8.09 4.93
C CYS A 481 -18.19 8.62 6.31
N ASN A 482 -18.34 7.82 7.37
CA ASN A 482 -17.99 8.23 8.73
C ASN A 482 -16.48 8.15 8.98
N LEU A 483 -15.83 9.30 9.16
CA LEU A 483 -14.40 9.41 9.45
C LEU A 483 -13.96 8.67 10.73
N GLN A 484 -14.82 8.64 11.75
CA GLN A 484 -14.52 7.97 13.02
C GLN A 484 -14.45 6.46 12.87
N GLU A 485 -15.12 5.91 11.85
CA GLU A 485 -15.09 4.48 11.60
C GLU A 485 -13.69 4.03 11.23
N MET A 486 -12.89 4.78 10.46
CA MET A 486 -11.57 4.33 9.99
C MET A 486 -10.36 4.99 10.68
N SER A 487 -10.58 5.75 11.76
CA SER A 487 -9.52 6.49 12.47
C SER A 487 -8.60 7.25 11.50
N ILE A 488 -9.19 7.89 10.48
CA ILE A 488 -8.46 8.53 9.38
C ILE A 488 -7.68 9.74 9.94
N PRO A 489 -6.33 9.77 9.85
CA PRO A 489 -5.55 10.89 10.34
C PRO A 489 -5.89 12.22 9.65
N SER A 490 -5.70 13.34 10.37
CA SER A 490 -6.00 14.70 9.88
C SER A 490 -5.15 15.15 8.68
N TYR A 491 -4.04 14.46 8.41
CA TYR A 491 -3.20 14.73 7.24
C TYR A 491 -3.68 14.01 5.97
N PHE A 492 -4.77 13.25 6.05
CA PHE A 492 -5.47 12.74 4.88
C PHE A 492 -6.69 13.60 4.56
N GLU A 493 -6.90 13.84 3.28
CA GLU A 493 -8.07 14.53 2.77
C GLU A 493 -9.03 13.54 2.10
N VAL A 494 -10.31 13.53 2.50
CA VAL A 494 -11.35 12.74 1.84
C VAL A 494 -11.78 13.45 0.56
N ILE A 495 -11.53 12.82 -0.59
CA ILE A 495 -11.81 13.42 -1.90
C ILE A 495 -12.95 12.74 -2.65
N SER A 496 -13.31 11.51 -2.29
CA SER A 496 -14.37 10.74 -2.96
C SER A 496 -15.12 9.89 -1.95
N VAL A 497 -16.44 9.89 -2.04
CA VAL A 497 -17.34 9.09 -1.20
C VAL A 497 -18.44 8.51 -2.07
N ILE A 498 -18.62 7.19 -2.02
CA ILE A 498 -19.79 6.49 -2.57
C ILE A 498 -20.37 5.65 -1.45
N ASP A 499 -21.57 5.99 -1.00
CA ASP A 499 -22.20 5.42 0.19
C ASP A 499 -23.72 5.33 0.01
N HIS A 500 -24.34 4.38 0.69
CA HIS A 500 -25.79 4.19 0.75
C HIS A 500 -26.35 4.22 2.19
N HIS A 501 -25.45 4.32 3.18
CA HIS A 501 -25.81 4.43 4.60
C HIS A 501 -26.27 5.84 4.98
N LYS A 502 -26.70 5.98 6.24
CA LYS A 502 -26.93 7.29 6.85
C LYS A 502 -25.62 8.07 6.90
N ALA A 503 -25.53 9.12 6.11
CA ALA A 503 -24.29 9.84 5.92
C ALA A 503 -24.01 10.91 6.99
N SER A 504 -22.74 11.06 7.36
CA SER A 504 -22.19 12.16 8.14
C SER A 504 -20.77 12.44 7.65
N LEU A 505 -20.62 13.46 6.80
CA LEU A 505 -19.37 13.80 6.13
C LEU A 505 -18.94 15.22 6.47
N ASN A 506 -17.73 15.36 7.03
CA ASN A 506 -17.09 16.66 7.28
C ASN A 506 -15.78 16.72 6.47
N THR A 507 -15.76 17.47 5.37
CA THR A 507 -14.54 17.69 4.58
C THR A 507 -14.12 19.16 4.62
N LEU A 508 -12.81 19.40 4.56
CA LEU A 508 -12.23 20.75 4.47
C LEU A 508 -12.09 21.23 3.01
N SER A 509 -12.41 20.37 2.05
CA SER A 509 -12.28 20.64 0.62
C SER A 509 -13.40 19.98 -0.20
N PRO A 510 -13.57 20.40 -1.47
CA PRO A 510 -14.54 19.78 -2.36
C PRO A 510 -14.24 18.30 -2.59
N SER A 511 -15.22 17.45 -2.29
CA SER A 511 -15.21 16.02 -2.51
C SER A 511 -16.25 15.63 -3.55
N MET A 512 -15.96 14.59 -4.34
CA MET A 512 -16.97 13.92 -5.16
C MET A 512 -17.77 13.00 -4.25
N THR A 513 -19.05 13.32 -4.02
CA THR A 513 -19.88 12.56 -3.08
C THR A 513 -21.14 12.06 -3.77
N ILE A 514 -21.34 10.74 -3.75
CA ILE A 514 -22.54 10.06 -4.22
C ILE A 514 -23.15 9.35 -3.01
N ILE A 515 -24.30 9.84 -2.56
CA ILE A 515 -25.11 9.22 -1.51
C ILE A 515 -26.51 9.03 -2.06
N SER A 516 -27.03 7.82 -1.99
CA SER A 516 -28.34 7.48 -2.55
C SER A 516 -28.98 6.35 -1.77
N ASP A 517 -30.32 6.33 -1.75
CA ASP A 517 -31.12 5.24 -1.21
C ASP A 517 -31.10 4.06 -2.18
N ALA A 518 -30.01 3.29 -2.13
CA ALA A 518 -29.83 2.00 -2.78
C ALA A 518 -29.58 0.96 -1.68
N GLN A 519 -29.89 -0.32 -1.94
CA GLN A 519 -29.57 -1.36 -0.95
C GLN A 519 -28.11 -1.81 -1.02
N ALA A 520 -27.42 -1.57 -2.13
CA ALA A 520 -26.01 -1.92 -2.30
C ALA A 520 -25.21 -0.74 -2.86
N SER A 521 -24.02 -0.49 -2.32
CA SER A 521 -23.12 0.57 -2.81
C SER A 521 -22.65 0.29 -4.25
N ASN A 522 -22.48 -0.99 -4.62
CA ASN A 522 -22.10 -1.36 -5.98
C ASN A 522 -23.14 -0.98 -7.05
N ALA A 523 -24.41 -0.78 -6.71
CA ALA A 523 -25.37 -0.21 -7.66
C ALA A 523 -24.96 1.21 -8.09
N LEU A 524 -24.44 2.01 -7.15
CA LEU A 524 -23.97 3.38 -7.39
C LEU A 524 -22.65 3.39 -8.16
N VAL A 525 -21.72 2.50 -7.81
CA VAL A 525 -20.43 2.36 -8.52
C VAL A 525 -20.64 1.90 -9.97
N ALA A 526 -21.56 0.97 -10.20
CA ALA A 526 -21.91 0.48 -11.53
C ALA A 526 -22.45 1.59 -12.44
N GLU A 527 -23.37 2.42 -11.93
CA GLU A 527 -23.91 3.55 -12.69
C GLU A 527 -22.83 4.52 -13.17
N GLN A 528 -21.85 4.84 -12.30
CA GLN A 528 -20.74 5.70 -12.71
C GLN A 528 -19.83 5.02 -13.74
N SER A 529 -19.64 3.71 -13.61
CA SER A 529 -18.87 2.92 -14.57
C SER A 529 -19.56 2.89 -15.94
N PHE A 530 -20.89 2.82 -16.00
CA PHE A 530 -21.64 2.89 -17.25
C PHE A 530 -21.38 4.18 -18.02
N ILE A 531 -21.27 5.32 -17.33
CA ILE A 531 -21.02 6.63 -17.97
C ILE A 531 -19.72 6.61 -18.76
N ILE A 532 -18.64 6.05 -18.20
CA ILE A 532 -17.36 5.92 -18.89
C ILE A 532 -17.46 4.83 -19.97
N ASN A 533 -18.00 3.67 -19.63
CA ASN A 533 -17.98 2.52 -20.53
C ASN A 533 -18.81 2.78 -21.80
N ASP A 534 -19.93 3.50 -21.69
CA ASP A 534 -20.75 3.89 -22.84
C ASP A 534 -20.01 4.82 -23.81
N ARG A 535 -18.99 5.56 -23.37
CA ARG A 535 -18.22 6.49 -24.22
C ARG A 535 -17.02 5.85 -24.90
N TYR A 536 -16.52 4.73 -24.38
CA TYR A 536 -15.23 4.16 -24.83
C TYR A 536 -15.27 2.65 -25.11
N SER A 537 -16.31 1.93 -24.69
CA SER A 537 -16.48 0.51 -24.98
C SER A 537 -17.31 0.27 -26.24
N THR A 538 -16.80 -0.60 -27.10
CA THR A 538 -17.55 -1.16 -28.23
C THR A 538 -18.29 -2.45 -27.86
N SER A 539 -18.25 -2.86 -26.59
CA SER A 539 -18.76 -4.15 -26.10
C SER A 539 -18.33 -5.35 -26.95
N ASN A 540 -17.06 -5.35 -27.37
CA ASN A 540 -16.46 -6.41 -28.18
C ASN A 540 -17.08 -6.56 -29.59
N MET A 541 -17.74 -5.52 -30.09
CA MET A 541 -18.29 -5.46 -31.45
C MET A 541 -17.33 -4.74 -32.39
N ASP A 542 -17.22 -5.25 -33.62
CA ASP A 542 -16.56 -4.56 -34.72
C ASP A 542 -17.57 -3.75 -35.55
N GLU A 543 -17.06 -2.86 -36.41
CA GLU A 543 -17.89 -1.98 -37.25
C GLU A 543 -18.84 -2.77 -38.16
N GLY A 544 -18.35 -3.87 -38.75
CA GLY A 544 -19.15 -4.70 -39.65
C GLY A 544 -20.35 -5.34 -38.96
N THR A 545 -20.17 -5.77 -37.72
CA THR A 545 -21.23 -6.34 -36.88
C THR A 545 -22.27 -5.27 -36.54
N ILE A 546 -21.82 -4.08 -36.13
CA ILE A 546 -22.71 -2.96 -35.81
C ILE A 546 -23.53 -2.54 -37.03
N ASP A 547 -22.90 -2.41 -38.20
CA ASP A 547 -23.58 -2.01 -39.43
C ASP A 547 -24.61 -3.04 -39.88
N LYS A 548 -24.31 -4.34 -39.73
CA LYS A 548 -25.25 -5.42 -40.01
C LYS A 548 -26.45 -5.37 -39.08
N GLU A 549 -26.26 -5.06 -37.81
CA GLU A 549 -27.37 -4.93 -36.86
C GLU A 549 -28.25 -3.72 -37.17
N LEU A 550 -27.65 -2.55 -37.44
CA LEU A 550 -28.37 -1.32 -37.76
C LEU A 550 -29.24 -1.42 -39.04
N GLN A 551 -29.02 -2.42 -39.90
CA GLN A 551 -29.89 -2.70 -41.05
C GLN A 551 -31.24 -3.32 -40.66
N ASN A 552 -31.36 -3.87 -39.46
CA ASN A 552 -32.61 -4.44 -38.96
C ASN A 552 -33.60 -3.32 -38.60
N LYS A 553 -34.71 -3.24 -39.34
CA LYS A 553 -35.74 -2.19 -39.18
C LYS A 553 -36.58 -2.34 -37.91
N ASP A 554 -36.58 -3.52 -37.29
CA ASP A 554 -37.39 -3.84 -36.11
C ASP A 554 -36.61 -3.70 -34.79
N LEU A 555 -35.48 -2.98 -34.80
CA LEU A 555 -34.68 -2.75 -33.61
C LEU A 555 -35.40 -1.84 -32.59
N PRO A 556 -35.40 -2.19 -31.29
CA PRO A 556 -35.81 -1.27 -30.25
C PRO A 556 -34.99 0.02 -30.28
N LEU A 557 -35.63 1.16 -30.00
CA LEU A 557 -34.98 2.48 -30.02
C LEU A 557 -33.74 2.54 -29.11
N THR A 558 -33.83 1.90 -27.93
CA THR A 558 -32.74 1.80 -26.95
C THR A 558 -31.51 1.07 -27.52
N VAL A 559 -31.74 -0.06 -28.18
CA VAL A 559 -30.70 -0.85 -28.85
C VAL A 559 -30.08 -0.05 -30.00
N MET A 560 -30.89 0.61 -30.82
CA MET A 560 -30.41 1.45 -31.92
C MET A 560 -29.53 2.61 -31.43
N GLN A 561 -29.91 3.28 -30.34
CA GLN A 561 -29.10 4.35 -29.74
C GLN A 561 -27.73 3.86 -29.30
N ARG A 562 -27.66 2.70 -28.63
CA ARG A 562 -26.39 2.10 -28.19
C ARG A 562 -25.52 1.66 -29.35
N LEU A 563 -26.11 1.06 -30.39
CA LEU A 563 -25.38 0.69 -31.62
C LEU A 563 -24.79 1.92 -32.32
N LEU A 564 -25.57 3.01 -32.44
CA LEU A 564 -25.09 4.27 -33.02
C LEU A 564 -23.96 4.90 -32.20
N GLN A 565 -24.05 4.82 -30.87
CA GLN A 565 -22.98 5.26 -29.97
C GLN A 565 -21.70 4.41 -30.15
N LYS A 566 -21.82 3.08 -30.22
CA LYS A 566 -20.65 2.21 -30.51
C LYS A 566 -20.04 2.53 -31.88
N LYS A 567 -20.88 2.78 -32.88
CA LYS A 567 -20.43 3.21 -34.21
C LYS A 567 -19.67 4.54 -34.14
N SER A 568 -20.16 5.51 -33.37
CA SER A 568 -19.47 6.79 -33.22
C SER A 568 -18.10 6.63 -32.56
N ILE A 569 -17.97 5.77 -31.55
CA ILE A 569 -16.69 5.43 -30.90
C ILE A 569 -15.68 4.90 -31.92
N ILE A 570 -16.08 3.93 -32.74
CA ILE A 570 -15.19 3.36 -33.77
C ILE A 570 -14.80 4.43 -34.80
N LYS A 571 -15.77 5.26 -35.24
CA LYS A 571 -15.52 6.31 -36.23
C LYS A 571 -14.62 7.44 -35.72
N LEU A 572 -14.61 7.71 -34.41
CA LEU A 572 -13.70 8.67 -33.82
C LEU A 572 -12.22 8.19 -33.88
N ASN A 573 -11.99 6.89 -34.15
CA ASN A 573 -10.67 6.27 -34.29
C ASN A 573 -9.69 6.67 -33.18
N THR A 574 -10.19 6.75 -31.94
CA THR A 574 -9.38 7.12 -30.79
C THR A 574 -8.47 5.96 -30.39
N THR A 575 -7.30 6.27 -29.81
CA THR A 575 -6.42 5.25 -29.21
C THR A 575 -6.95 4.68 -27.89
N TYR A 576 -8.07 5.22 -27.38
CA TYR A 576 -8.64 4.83 -26.10
C TYR A 576 -9.46 3.54 -26.21
N PHE A 577 -9.44 2.73 -25.15
CA PHE A 577 -10.14 1.46 -25.12
C PHE A 577 -10.57 1.06 -23.70
N ILE A 578 -11.57 0.18 -23.65
CA ILE A 578 -11.89 -0.63 -22.47
C ILE A 578 -11.87 -2.09 -22.90
N HIS A 579 -11.03 -2.88 -22.24
CA HIS A 579 -10.87 -4.29 -22.60
C HIS A 579 -12.13 -5.07 -22.22
N PRO A 580 -12.75 -5.84 -23.14
CA PRO A 580 -14.02 -6.53 -22.88
C PRO A 580 -14.01 -7.47 -21.68
N GLU A 581 -12.89 -8.17 -21.45
CA GLU A 581 -12.75 -9.08 -20.30
C GLU A 581 -12.76 -8.32 -18.98
N ARG A 582 -12.13 -7.15 -18.92
CA ARG A 582 -12.14 -6.29 -17.72
C ARG A 582 -13.53 -5.73 -17.47
N GLU A 583 -14.23 -5.28 -18.52
CA GLU A 583 -15.61 -4.81 -18.42
C GLU A 583 -16.56 -5.92 -17.92
N MET A 584 -16.39 -7.16 -18.41
CA MET A 584 -17.16 -8.31 -17.95
C MET A 584 -16.91 -8.61 -16.46
N ILE A 585 -15.65 -8.65 -16.00
CA ILE A 585 -15.32 -8.90 -14.58
C ILE A 585 -15.91 -7.80 -13.70
N GLU A 586 -15.78 -6.53 -14.11
CA GLU A 586 -16.34 -5.40 -13.39
C GLU A 586 -17.85 -5.54 -13.21
N TYR A 587 -18.59 -5.80 -14.28
CA TYR A 587 -20.05 -5.92 -14.21
C TYR A 587 -20.49 -7.15 -13.40
N LEU A 588 -19.75 -8.25 -13.51
CA LEU A 588 -20.01 -9.45 -12.73
C LEU A 588 -19.79 -9.21 -11.24
N HIS A 589 -18.70 -8.52 -10.89
CA HIS A 589 -18.41 -8.08 -9.52
C HIS A 589 -19.53 -7.19 -8.98
N PHE A 590 -19.93 -6.14 -9.69
CA PHE A 590 -21.02 -5.27 -9.23
C PHE A 590 -22.32 -6.05 -9.03
N LEU A 591 -22.65 -6.96 -9.95
CA LEU A 591 -23.82 -7.81 -9.78
C LEU A 591 -23.74 -8.62 -8.50
N TYR A 592 -22.63 -9.32 -8.23
CA TYR A 592 -22.50 -10.13 -7.02
C TYR A 592 -22.52 -9.31 -5.73
N GLY A 593 -21.92 -8.11 -5.72
CA GLY A 593 -22.04 -7.18 -4.59
C GLY A 593 -23.50 -6.82 -4.31
N ILE A 594 -24.25 -6.45 -5.36
CA ILE A 594 -25.68 -6.14 -5.25
C ILE A 594 -26.47 -7.36 -4.74
N LEU A 595 -26.20 -8.56 -5.25
CA LEU A 595 -26.93 -9.76 -4.83
C LEU A 595 -26.67 -10.17 -3.37
N ASP A 596 -25.49 -9.89 -2.83
CA ASP A 596 -25.18 -10.20 -1.43
C ASP A 596 -25.96 -9.28 -0.48
N ASP A 597 -25.86 -7.97 -0.67
CA ASP A 597 -26.52 -6.98 0.19
C ASP A 597 -28.05 -7.02 0.10
N THR A 598 -28.56 -7.24 -1.11
CA THR A 598 -30.01 -7.34 -1.35
C THR A 598 -30.60 -8.68 -0.95
N ASP A 599 -29.78 -9.64 -0.48
CA ASP A 599 -30.20 -10.99 -0.12
C ASP A 599 -30.89 -11.68 -1.30
N LEU A 600 -30.19 -11.75 -2.45
CA LEU A 600 -30.68 -12.19 -3.75
C LEU A 600 -31.94 -11.44 -4.20
N LEU A 601 -31.89 -10.11 -4.19
CA LEU A 601 -32.98 -9.22 -4.57
C LEU A 601 -34.26 -9.31 -3.73
N MET A 602 -34.22 -9.91 -2.53
CA MET A 602 -35.35 -9.91 -1.60
C MET A 602 -35.58 -8.55 -0.94
N LYS A 603 -34.50 -7.78 -0.72
CA LYS A 603 -34.52 -6.42 -0.19
C LYS A 603 -33.89 -5.49 -1.21
N VAL A 604 -34.73 -4.81 -1.99
CA VAL A 604 -34.26 -4.00 -3.14
C VAL A 604 -34.99 -2.68 -3.22
N SER A 605 -34.26 -1.67 -3.66
CA SER A 605 -34.83 -0.42 -4.17
C SER A 605 -35.12 -0.53 -5.68
N SER A 606 -35.87 0.44 -6.21
CA SER A 606 -36.05 0.59 -7.66
C SER A 606 -34.71 0.75 -8.39
N LYS A 607 -33.72 1.37 -7.73
CA LYS A 607 -32.41 1.65 -8.29
C LYS A 607 -31.59 0.37 -8.47
N ASP A 608 -31.64 -0.52 -7.48
CA ASP A 608 -30.94 -1.81 -7.53
C ASP A 608 -31.44 -2.65 -8.71
N VAL A 609 -32.76 -2.78 -8.90
CA VAL A 609 -33.32 -3.60 -9.99
C VAL A 609 -33.09 -3.02 -11.38
N GLU A 610 -33.11 -1.69 -11.53
CA GLU A 610 -32.78 -1.02 -12.80
C GLU A 610 -31.29 -1.20 -13.15
N CYS A 611 -30.41 -1.12 -12.14
CA CYS A 611 -28.98 -1.35 -12.30
C CYS A 611 -28.70 -2.82 -12.67
N VAL A 612 -29.30 -3.78 -11.97
CA VAL A 612 -29.14 -5.22 -12.28
C VAL A 612 -29.63 -5.56 -13.69
N ALA A 613 -30.78 -5.04 -14.11
CA ALA A 613 -31.25 -5.23 -15.48
C ALA A 613 -30.24 -4.68 -16.51
N SER A 614 -29.66 -3.51 -16.24
CA SER A 614 -28.63 -2.91 -17.08
C SER A 614 -27.35 -3.75 -17.12
N LEU A 615 -26.87 -4.25 -15.98
CA LEU A 615 -25.71 -5.14 -15.89
C LEU A 615 -25.91 -6.41 -16.72
N LEU A 616 -27.05 -7.08 -16.56
CA LEU A 616 -27.38 -8.31 -17.30
C LEU A 616 -27.39 -8.07 -18.82
N ASN A 617 -28.04 -6.99 -19.27
CA ASN A 617 -28.09 -6.62 -20.69
C ASN A 617 -26.69 -6.33 -21.26
N ARG A 618 -25.86 -5.58 -20.52
CA ARG A 618 -24.50 -5.22 -20.93
C ARG A 618 -23.57 -6.42 -20.99
N MET A 619 -23.57 -7.25 -19.94
CA MET A 619 -22.80 -8.49 -19.93
C MET A 619 -23.23 -9.43 -21.04
N LYS A 620 -24.56 -9.55 -21.30
CA LYS A 620 -25.03 -10.39 -22.40
C LYS A 620 -24.55 -9.86 -23.74
N SER A 621 -24.52 -8.55 -23.90
CA SER A 621 -24.04 -7.92 -25.12
C SER A 621 -22.54 -8.16 -25.36
N LEU A 622 -21.72 -8.06 -24.31
CA LEU A 622 -20.30 -8.41 -24.33
C LEU A 622 -20.07 -9.87 -24.71
N LEU A 623 -20.83 -10.79 -24.10
CA LEU A 623 -20.72 -12.23 -24.33
C LEU A 623 -21.07 -12.60 -25.77
N MET A 624 -22.16 -12.04 -26.28
CA MET A 624 -22.69 -12.36 -27.60
C MET A 624 -22.02 -11.57 -28.74
N LYS A 625 -21.20 -10.56 -28.41
CA LYS A 625 -20.66 -9.56 -29.34
C LYS A 625 -21.76 -8.92 -30.18
N LYS A 626 -22.88 -8.61 -29.52
CA LYS A 626 -24.12 -8.14 -30.13
C LYS A 626 -24.94 -7.38 -29.10
N GLU A 627 -25.46 -6.20 -29.43
CA GLU A 627 -26.31 -5.45 -28.51
C GLU A 627 -27.62 -6.20 -28.25
N THR A 628 -27.84 -6.57 -26.99
CA THR A 628 -28.94 -7.44 -26.57
C THR A 628 -29.65 -6.86 -25.34
N GLU A 629 -30.97 -6.82 -25.38
CA GLU A 629 -31.83 -6.50 -24.23
C GLU A 629 -32.58 -7.78 -23.81
N ILE A 630 -32.05 -8.48 -22.81
CA ILE A 630 -32.64 -9.70 -22.23
C ILE A 630 -33.62 -9.41 -21.09
N ILE A 631 -33.44 -8.30 -20.38
CA ILE A 631 -34.35 -7.82 -19.34
C ILE A 631 -34.88 -6.45 -19.76
N ASN A 632 -36.20 -6.35 -19.90
CA ASN A 632 -36.91 -5.09 -20.08
C ASN A 632 -37.90 -4.91 -18.91
N LEU A 633 -37.88 -3.72 -18.31
CA LEU A 633 -38.71 -3.35 -17.16
C LEU A 633 -39.70 -2.23 -17.48
N ASN A 634 -39.70 -1.69 -18.71
CA ASN A 634 -40.50 -0.52 -19.09
C ASN A 634 -42.00 -0.79 -19.11
N ASP A 635 -42.40 -2.06 -19.21
CA ASP A 635 -43.79 -2.53 -19.12
C ASP A 635 -44.28 -2.68 -17.66
N ILE A 636 -43.40 -2.59 -16.67
CA ILE A 636 -43.77 -2.64 -15.24
C ILE A 636 -44.05 -1.21 -14.75
N PRO A 637 -45.25 -0.92 -14.22
CA PRO A 637 -45.56 0.39 -13.64
C PRO A 637 -44.61 0.77 -12.51
N LYS A 638 -44.12 2.02 -12.49
CA LYS A 638 -43.27 2.57 -11.41
C LYS A 638 -44.08 2.90 -10.14
N ASP A 639 -44.78 1.91 -9.61
CA ASP A 639 -45.55 1.97 -8.36
C ASP A 639 -44.74 1.40 -7.18
N LYS A 640 -45.37 1.28 -5.99
CA LYS A 640 -44.71 0.73 -4.79
C LYS A 640 -44.28 -0.74 -4.95
N ASP A 641 -44.85 -1.47 -5.89
CA ASP A 641 -44.52 -2.86 -6.17
C ASP A 641 -43.50 -3.02 -7.31
N PHE A 642 -43.06 -1.91 -7.93
CA PHE A 642 -42.13 -1.93 -9.07
C PHE A 642 -40.88 -2.76 -8.77
N ALA A 643 -40.20 -2.49 -7.65
CA ALA A 643 -38.98 -3.19 -7.28
C ALA A 643 -39.22 -4.69 -7.10
N LYS A 644 -40.31 -5.07 -6.42
CA LYS A 644 -40.68 -6.48 -6.18
C LYS A 644 -41.02 -7.22 -7.48
N LYS A 645 -41.83 -6.62 -8.36
CA LYS A 645 -42.21 -7.21 -9.66
C LYS A 645 -40.99 -7.34 -10.58
N SER A 646 -40.11 -6.34 -10.57
CA SER A 646 -38.87 -6.34 -11.36
C SER A 646 -37.88 -7.39 -10.87
N ALA A 647 -37.66 -7.49 -9.56
CA ALA A 647 -36.80 -8.51 -8.96
C ALA A 647 -37.28 -9.92 -9.34
N LYS A 648 -38.59 -10.17 -9.26
CA LYS A 648 -39.17 -11.45 -9.69
C LYS A 648 -38.84 -11.77 -11.16
N ARG A 649 -39.05 -10.82 -12.07
CA ARG A 649 -38.72 -11.01 -13.50
C ARG A 649 -37.23 -11.29 -13.71
N ILE A 650 -36.36 -10.57 -13.02
CA ILE A 650 -34.91 -10.74 -13.09
C ILE A 650 -34.51 -12.14 -12.63
N LEU A 651 -34.97 -12.57 -11.44
CA LEU A 651 -34.63 -13.87 -10.86
C LEU A 651 -35.13 -15.05 -11.70
N GLN A 652 -36.25 -14.90 -12.40
CA GLN A 652 -36.83 -15.91 -13.28
C GLN A 652 -36.17 -15.96 -14.67
N HIS A 653 -35.19 -15.11 -14.97
CA HIS A 653 -34.50 -15.12 -16.26
C HIS A 653 -33.36 -16.14 -16.29
N GLU A 654 -33.19 -16.87 -17.40
CA GLU A 654 -32.19 -17.95 -17.53
C GLU A 654 -30.75 -17.50 -17.29
N ASP A 655 -30.35 -16.34 -17.83
CA ASP A 655 -29.02 -15.79 -17.60
C ASP A 655 -28.77 -15.45 -16.12
N MET A 656 -29.75 -14.87 -15.43
CA MET A 656 -29.64 -14.55 -14.00
C MET A 656 -29.55 -15.83 -13.16
N TYR A 657 -30.43 -16.80 -13.45
CA TYR A 657 -30.42 -18.12 -12.83
C TYR A 657 -29.08 -18.83 -12.99
N SER A 658 -28.49 -18.81 -14.18
CA SER A 658 -27.18 -19.43 -14.42
C SER A 658 -26.07 -18.86 -13.54
N LEU A 659 -26.17 -17.58 -13.15
CA LEU A 659 -25.19 -16.88 -12.32
C LEU A 659 -25.35 -17.22 -10.82
N TYR A 660 -26.56 -17.06 -10.26
CA TYR A 660 -26.75 -17.34 -8.83
C TYR A 660 -26.81 -18.84 -8.53
N LYS A 661 -27.17 -19.69 -9.51
CA LYS A 661 -27.09 -21.15 -9.38
C LYS A 661 -25.66 -21.62 -9.09
N LYS A 662 -24.67 -21.03 -9.77
CA LYS A 662 -23.25 -21.33 -9.52
C LYS A 662 -22.86 -21.02 -8.08
N VAL A 663 -23.24 -19.85 -7.58
CA VAL A 663 -22.99 -19.45 -6.18
C VAL A 663 -23.68 -20.40 -5.21
N TYR A 664 -24.95 -20.73 -5.44
CA TYR A 664 -25.71 -21.64 -4.58
C TYR A 664 -25.10 -23.04 -4.53
N HIS A 665 -24.70 -23.58 -5.69
CA HIS A 665 -24.00 -24.87 -5.76
C HIS A 665 -22.67 -24.85 -5.01
N PHE A 666 -21.94 -23.74 -5.07
CA PHE A 666 -20.71 -23.57 -4.31
C PHE A 666 -20.98 -23.48 -2.79
N ARG A 667 -22.01 -22.72 -2.38
CA ARG A 667 -22.48 -22.63 -0.98
C ARG A 667 -22.85 -24.01 -0.44
N GLU A 668 -23.56 -24.80 -1.23
CA GLU A 668 -24.00 -26.15 -0.86
C GLU A 668 -22.81 -27.08 -0.60
N LYS A 669 -21.79 -27.07 -1.46
CA LYS A 669 -20.55 -27.85 -1.27
C LYS A 669 -19.74 -27.41 -0.06
N GLU A 670 -19.61 -26.10 0.16
CA GLU A 670 -18.86 -25.58 1.31
C GLU A 670 -19.56 -25.90 2.63
N VAL A 671 -20.90 -25.89 2.69
CA VAL A 671 -21.64 -26.36 3.88
C VAL A 671 -21.33 -27.84 4.17
N GLU A 672 -21.37 -28.70 3.16
CA GLU A 672 -21.03 -30.12 3.27
C GLU A 672 -19.61 -30.32 3.81
N LYS A 673 -18.63 -29.62 3.23
CA LYS A 673 -17.24 -29.63 3.68
C LYS A 673 -17.09 -29.16 5.12
N ASN A 674 -17.76 -28.07 5.51
CA ASN A 674 -17.68 -27.55 6.89
C ASN A 674 -18.33 -28.49 7.90
N ILE A 675 -19.37 -29.24 7.52
CA ILE A 675 -19.92 -30.31 8.36
C ILE A 675 -18.85 -31.39 8.60
N GLN A 676 -18.17 -31.86 7.54
CA GLN A 676 -17.12 -32.89 7.65
C GLN A 676 -15.93 -32.42 8.50
N LEU A 677 -15.48 -31.18 8.32
CA LEU A 677 -14.41 -30.57 9.12
C LEU A 677 -14.80 -30.47 10.60
N CYS A 678 -16.03 -30.03 10.88
CA CYS A 678 -16.55 -29.93 12.24
C CYS A 678 -16.60 -31.29 12.94
N VAL A 679 -17.06 -32.33 12.26
CA VAL A 679 -17.10 -33.71 12.78
C VAL A 679 -15.71 -34.26 13.06
N SER A 680 -14.72 -33.86 12.26
CA SER A 680 -13.32 -34.26 12.41
C SER A 680 -12.54 -33.38 13.41
N SER A 681 -13.22 -32.46 14.11
CA SER A 681 -12.61 -31.46 15.02
C SER A 681 -11.50 -30.64 14.36
N GLN A 682 -11.58 -30.42 13.05
CA GLN A 682 -10.69 -29.53 12.30
C GLN A 682 -11.24 -28.10 12.26
N PRO A 683 -10.42 -27.07 12.01
CA PRO A 683 -10.90 -25.69 11.86
C PRO A 683 -12.02 -25.59 10.81
N HIS A 684 -13.16 -25.01 11.21
CA HIS A 684 -14.36 -24.89 10.38
C HIS A 684 -15.07 -23.55 10.61
N ASN A 685 -15.94 -23.18 9.67
CA ASN A 685 -16.73 -21.93 9.73
C ASN A 685 -18.22 -22.15 10.08
N LEU A 686 -18.64 -23.39 10.38
CA LEU A 686 -20.06 -23.75 10.56
C LEU A 686 -20.82 -22.91 11.61
N PHE A 687 -20.19 -22.57 12.74
CA PHE A 687 -20.78 -21.79 13.84
C PHE A 687 -20.28 -20.35 13.92
N LYS A 688 -19.53 -19.91 12.90
CA LYS A 688 -18.86 -18.61 12.90
C LYS A 688 -19.84 -17.44 12.85
N ASP A 689 -21.00 -17.61 12.20
CA ASP A 689 -22.07 -16.63 12.23
C ASP A 689 -22.78 -16.64 13.59
N THR A 690 -22.10 -16.15 14.64
CA THR A 690 -22.61 -16.05 16.02
C THR A 690 -22.37 -14.65 16.58
N LYS A 691 -23.38 -14.05 17.23
CA LYS A 691 -23.30 -12.71 17.84
C LYS A 691 -23.66 -12.77 19.32
N GLU A 692 -22.92 -12.04 20.14
CA GLU A 692 -23.32 -11.74 21.52
C GLU A 692 -24.31 -10.57 21.48
N GLN A 693 -25.44 -10.70 22.18
CA GLN A 693 -26.53 -9.72 22.19
C GLN A 693 -27.03 -9.49 23.61
N ASN A 694 -27.46 -8.26 23.89
CA ASN A 694 -28.09 -7.84 25.14
C ASN A 694 -27.31 -8.15 26.44
N GLY A 695 -26.01 -8.39 26.33
CA GLY A 695 -25.10 -8.67 27.46
C GLY A 695 -25.17 -10.09 28.02
N CYS A 696 -26.22 -10.87 27.75
CA CYS A 696 -26.40 -12.22 28.29
C CYS A 696 -26.64 -13.33 27.26
N CYS A 697 -26.85 -13.00 25.99
CA CYS A 697 -27.22 -13.97 24.96
C CYS A 697 -26.09 -14.18 23.94
N ARG A 698 -25.88 -15.41 23.50
CA ARG A 698 -25.07 -15.76 22.32
C ARG A 698 -25.97 -16.44 21.30
N VAL A 699 -26.13 -15.81 20.13
CA VAL A 699 -27.06 -16.26 19.09
C VAL A 699 -26.34 -16.53 17.79
N GLY A 700 -26.36 -17.79 17.35
CA GLY A 700 -25.77 -18.27 16.11
C GLY A 700 -26.79 -18.76 15.08
N GLN A 701 -26.34 -18.86 13.83
CA GLN A 701 -27.12 -19.44 12.73
C GLN A 701 -26.22 -20.25 11.80
N THR A 702 -26.73 -21.38 11.31
CA THR A 702 -26.20 -22.13 10.18
C THR A 702 -27.31 -22.32 9.16
N LYS A 703 -27.07 -21.84 7.94
CA LYS A 703 -27.98 -22.01 6.80
C LYS A 703 -27.59 -23.27 6.02
N MET A 704 -28.58 -24.10 5.68
CA MET A 704 -28.36 -25.36 4.97
C MET A 704 -29.28 -25.46 3.75
N PHE A 705 -28.78 -26.07 2.68
CA PHE A 705 -29.64 -26.48 1.57
C PHE A 705 -30.31 -27.81 1.89
N ALA A 706 -31.46 -28.07 1.29
CA ALA A 706 -32.19 -29.33 1.48
C ALA A 706 -31.32 -30.57 1.20
N ASN A 707 -30.42 -30.48 0.22
CA ASN A 707 -29.49 -31.56 -0.11
C ASN A 707 -28.41 -31.81 0.95
N ASN A 708 -28.04 -30.81 1.76
CA ASN A 708 -27.10 -30.98 2.86
C ASN A 708 -27.73 -31.68 4.08
N LEU A 709 -29.04 -31.87 4.08
CA LEU A 709 -29.74 -32.37 5.26
C LEU A 709 -29.37 -33.81 5.59
N SER A 710 -29.15 -34.67 4.59
CA SER A 710 -28.79 -36.08 4.81
C SER A 710 -27.49 -36.20 5.60
N ILE A 711 -26.44 -35.50 5.17
CA ILE A 711 -25.15 -35.48 5.86
C ILE A 711 -25.23 -34.78 7.23
N PHE A 712 -26.05 -33.73 7.35
CA PHE A 712 -26.30 -33.09 8.64
C PHE A 712 -26.97 -34.05 9.63
N GLN A 713 -27.98 -34.80 9.19
CA GLN A 713 -28.69 -35.79 10.02
C GLN A 713 -27.76 -36.95 10.43
N GLU A 714 -26.90 -37.41 9.52
CA GLU A 714 -25.90 -38.44 9.80
C GLU A 714 -24.96 -38.03 10.95
N HIS A 715 -24.54 -36.76 10.97
CA HIS A 715 -23.56 -36.25 11.92
C HIS A 715 -24.13 -35.37 13.04
N GLN A 716 -25.46 -35.30 13.17
CA GLN A 716 -26.16 -34.33 14.00
C GLN A 716 -25.69 -34.30 15.46
N ASN A 717 -25.48 -35.47 16.08
CA ASN A 717 -25.03 -35.54 17.48
C ASN A 717 -23.60 -34.99 17.65
N ALA A 718 -22.70 -35.25 16.69
CA ALA A 718 -21.33 -34.76 16.74
C ALA A 718 -21.29 -33.22 16.58
N LEU A 719 -22.08 -32.68 15.66
CA LEU A 719 -22.22 -31.24 15.45
C LEU A 719 -22.75 -30.53 16.70
N ARG A 720 -23.82 -31.06 17.30
CA ARG A 720 -24.39 -30.53 18.55
C ARG A 720 -23.39 -30.57 19.70
N LYS A 721 -22.62 -31.65 19.82
CA LYS A 721 -21.56 -31.79 20.82
C LYS A 721 -20.51 -30.69 20.66
N GLN A 722 -19.98 -30.52 19.46
CA GLN A 722 -18.96 -29.50 19.17
C GLN A 722 -19.47 -28.08 19.48
N TRP A 723 -20.69 -27.76 19.04
CA TRP A 723 -21.32 -26.46 19.33
C TRP A 723 -21.50 -26.23 20.85
N MET A 724 -21.95 -27.25 21.59
CA MET A 724 -22.14 -27.16 23.03
C MET A 724 -20.80 -26.96 23.75
N GLU A 725 -19.73 -27.64 23.33
CA GLU A 725 -18.39 -27.45 23.88
C GLU A 725 -17.88 -26.01 23.64
N GLU A 726 -18.13 -25.43 22.46
CA GLU A 726 -17.86 -24.02 22.20
C GLU A 726 -18.67 -23.08 23.11
N ALA A 727 -19.96 -23.35 23.30
CA ALA A 727 -20.83 -22.57 24.17
C ALA A 727 -20.31 -22.59 25.62
N GLN A 728 -19.98 -23.76 26.14
CA GLN A 728 -19.39 -23.95 27.47
C GLN A 728 -18.04 -23.23 27.62
N ALA A 729 -17.19 -23.28 26.59
CA ALA A 729 -15.90 -22.58 26.60
C ALA A 729 -16.05 -21.06 26.64
N ILE A 730 -17.07 -20.50 25.97
CA ILE A 730 -17.38 -19.07 26.03
C ILE A 730 -17.94 -18.69 27.40
N TYR A 731 -18.91 -19.44 27.94
CA TYR A 731 -19.45 -19.18 29.28
C TYR A 731 -18.36 -19.19 30.36
N LYS A 732 -17.39 -20.11 30.29
CA LYS A 732 -16.23 -20.14 31.19
C LYS A 732 -15.40 -18.85 31.14
N LYS A 733 -15.35 -18.17 30.00
CA LYS A 733 -14.63 -16.89 29.81
C LYS A 733 -15.50 -15.67 30.15
N LYS A 734 -16.80 -15.76 29.91
CA LYS A 734 -17.80 -14.69 30.07
C LYS A 734 -19.06 -15.26 30.76
N PRO A 735 -19.06 -15.42 32.10
CA PRO A 735 -20.18 -16.02 32.82
C PRO A 735 -21.49 -15.23 32.71
N GLU A 736 -21.44 -13.97 32.31
CA GLU A 736 -22.61 -13.14 32.02
C GLU A 736 -23.37 -13.59 30.77
N VAL A 737 -22.71 -14.24 29.81
CA VAL A 737 -23.31 -14.81 28.61
C VAL A 737 -23.74 -16.24 28.90
N ASP A 738 -24.96 -16.40 29.40
CA ASP A 738 -25.48 -17.66 29.92
C ASP A 738 -26.61 -18.28 29.09
N LEU A 739 -27.17 -17.56 28.11
CA LEU A 739 -28.15 -18.09 27.17
C LEU A 739 -27.54 -18.28 25.77
N HIS A 740 -27.34 -19.54 25.38
CA HIS A 740 -26.76 -19.88 24.08
C HIS A 740 -27.82 -20.48 23.16
N LEU A 741 -27.99 -19.85 22.00
CA LEU A 741 -28.97 -20.20 20.98
C LEU A 741 -28.29 -20.41 19.64
N HIS A 742 -28.65 -21.46 18.91
CA HIS A 742 -28.14 -21.67 17.55
C HIS A 742 -29.20 -22.23 16.62
N MET A 743 -29.44 -21.53 15.51
CA MET A 743 -30.46 -21.91 14.55
C MET A 743 -29.85 -22.73 13.42
N ILE A 744 -30.46 -23.86 13.09
CA ILE A 744 -30.23 -24.58 11.84
C ILE A 744 -31.44 -24.31 10.94
N SER A 745 -31.22 -23.54 9.88
CA SER A 745 -32.29 -23.06 8.99
C SER A 745 -32.10 -23.56 7.58
N THR A 746 -33.19 -24.04 6.96
CA THR A 746 -33.20 -24.41 5.55
C THR A 746 -33.35 -23.16 4.69
N ILE A 747 -32.49 -23.04 3.68
CA ILE A 747 -32.58 -22.00 2.65
C ILE A 747 -33.08 -22.60 1.34
N VAL A 748 -33.82 -21.77 0.60
CA VAL A 748 -34.32 -22.13 -0.72
C VAL A 748 -33.15 -22.43 -1.66
N SER A 749 -33.32 -23.41 -2.54
CA SER A 749 -32.39 -23.72 -3.62
C SER A 749 -32.52 -22.74 -4.78
N ALA A 750 -31.51 -22.69 -5.66
CA ALA A 750 -31.55 -21.84 -6.84
C ALA A 750 -32.72 -22.18 -7.78
N ASP A 751 -33.07 -23.47 -7.85
CA ASP A 751 -34.15 -23.98 -8.69
C ASP A 751 -35.53 -23.54 -8.17
N GLU A 752 -35.70 -23.51 -6.85
CA GLU A 752 -36.92 -23.03 -6.19
C GLU A 752 -37.13 -21.53 -6.41
N VAL A 753 -36.06 -20.74 -6.29
CA VAL A 753 -36.08 -19.29 -6.60
C VAL A 753 -36.44 -19.07 -8.08
N TYR A 754 -35.82 -19.82 -8.99
CA TYR A 754 -36.07 -19.70 -10.44
C TYR A 754 -37.52 -20.04 -10.81
N LYS A 755 -38.07 -21.10 -10.20
CA LYS A 755 -39.44 -21.56 -10.45
C LYS A 755 -40.50 -20.76 -9.69
N ASP A 756 -40.10 -19.88 -8.77
CA ASP A 756 -41.00 -19.19 -7.84
C ASP A 756 -41.89 -20.18 -7.06
N GLN A 757 -41.27 -21.27 -6.59
CA GLN A 757 -41.93 -22.34 -5.86
C GLN A 757 -41.10 -22.64 -4.60
N VAL A 758 -41.69 -22.41 -3.42
CA VAL A 758 -41.09 -22.86 -2.16
C VAL A 758 -41.38 -24.35 -2.02
N GLY A 759 -40.34 -25.18 -1.86
CA GLY A 759 -40.50 -26.61 -1.68
C GLY A 759 -41.27 -26.94 -0.42
N GLN A 760 -42.10 -27.98 -0.51
CA GLN A 760 -42.59 -28.67 0.68
C GLN A 760 -41.47 -29.56 1.21
N TYR A 761 -40.76 -29.06 2.19
CA TYR A 761 -39.70 -29.79 2.87
C TYR A 761 -40.30 -30.82 3.83
N SER A 762 -39.85 -32.08 3.73
CA SER A 762 -40.30 -33.15 4.63
C SER A 762 -39.67 -33.08 6.03
N HIS A 763 -38.66 -32.23 6.20
CA HIS A 763 -37.91 -32.08 7.44
C HIS A 763 -38.28 -30.82 8.22
N LYS A 764 -37.80 -30.77 9.47
CA LYS A 764 -37.94 -29.61 10.36
C LYS A 764 -36.57 -28.95 10.58
N ASP A 765 -36.58 -27.63 10.62
CA ASP A 765 -35.47 -26.79 11.06
C ASP A 765 -35.33 -26.87 12.59
N GLN A 766 -34.23 -26.36 13.14
CA GLN A 766 -33.87 -26.56 14.55
C GLN A 766 -33.43 -25.26 15.22
N LEU A 767 -33.77 -25.10 16.49
CA LEU A 767 -33.19 -24.13 17.41
C LEU A 767 -32.58 -24.89 18.58
N TRP A 768 -31.27 -24.85 18.66
CA TRP A 768 -30.46 -25.45 19.72
C TRP A 768 -30.34 -24.47 20.88
N ILE A 769 -30.58 -24.95 22.09
CA ILE A 769 -30.62 -24.12 23.28
C ILE A 769 -29.77 -24.78 24.36
N TRP A 770 -28.77 -24.06 24.84
CA TRP A 770 -27.94 -24.47 25.96
C TRP A 770 -27.89 -23.37 27.01
N ILE A 771 -28.00 -23.77 28.28
CA ILE A 771 -27.83 -22.91 29.45
C ILE A 771 -26.95 -23.63 30.49
N PRO A 772 -26.13 -22.91 31.27
CA PRO A 772 -25.48 -23.46 32.44
C PRO A 772 -26.50 -23.70 33.58
N PRO A 773 -26.20 -24.59 34.55
CA PRO A 773 -27.09 -24.92 35.66
C PRO A 773 -27.08 -23.82 36.73
N THR A 774 -27.54 -22.62 36.39
CA THR A 774 -27.65 -21.47 37.30
C THR A 774 -29.07 -20.91 37.28
N GLY A 775 -29.52 -20.38 38.42
CA GLY A 775 -30.85 -19.78 38.51
C GLY A 775 -31.06 -18.61 37.54
N LEU A 776 -30.00 -17.83 37.28
CA LEU A 776 -30.05 -16.69 36.35
C LEU A 776 -30.27 -17.16 34.90
N ALA A 777 -29.55 -18.19 34.47
CA ALA A 777 -29.67 -18.71 33.10
C ALA A 777 -31.05 -19.32 32.85
N ILE A 778 -31.61 -19.99 33.86
CA ILE A 778 -32.99 -20.49 33.84
C ILE A 778 -33.97 -19.33 33.68
N GLU A 779 -33.79 -18.23 34.42
CA GLU A 779 -34.64 -17.04 34.31
C GLU A 779 -34.55 -16.40 32.91
N HIS A 780 -33.33 -16.27 32.37
CA HIS A 780 -33.12 -15.76 31.00
C HIS A 780 -33.79 -16.66 29.95
N LEU A 781 -33.70 -17.98 30.08
CA LEU A 781 -34.40 -18.92 29.19
C LEU A 781 -35.93 -18.77 29.32
N LYS A 782 -36.47 -18.70 30.54
CA LYS A 782 -37.91 -18.48 30.77
C LYS A 782 -38.40 -17.19 30.13
N ARG A 783 -37.66 -16.08 30.28
CA ARG A 783 -37.98 -14.80 29.64
C ARG A 783 -37.97 -14.92 28.12
N PHE A 784 -36.93 -15.53 27.55
CA PHE A 784 -36.82 -15.77 26.12
C PHE A 784 -38.02 -16.56 25.58
N LEU A 785 -38.35 -17.71 26.19
CA LEU A 785 -39.47 -18.55 25.75
C LEU A 785 -40.81 -17.81 25.86
N ASN A 786 -41.05 -17.11 26.98
CA ASN A 786 -42.28 -16.36 27.19
C ASN A 786 -42.49 -15.24 26.16
N SER A 787 -41.40 -14.60 25.72
CA SER A 787 -41.47 -13.61 24.64
C SER A 787 -41.59 -14.29 23.26
N LEU A 788 -40.87 -15.39 23.04
CA LEU A 788 -40.83 -16.09 21.75
C LEU A 788 -42.18 -16.71 21.37
N GLN A 789 -42.99 -17.18 22.33
CA GLN A 789 -44.32 -17.73 22.05
C GLN A 789 -45.30 -16.69 21.46
N GLU A 790 -45.04 -15.39 21.64
CA GLU A 790 -45.83 -14.31 21.04
C GLU A 790 -45.49 -14.09 19.56
N SER A 791 -44.42 -14.72 19.06
CA SER A 791 -44.01 -14.63 17.66
C SER A 791 -45.07 -15.23 16.72
N PRO A 792 -45.53 -14.49 15.69
CA PRO A 792 -46.42 -15.03 14.65
C PRO A 792 -45.87 -16.28 13.97
N GLN A 793 -44.54 -16.38 13.86
CA GLN A 793 -43.83 -17.52 13.27
C GLN A 793 -43.85 -18.77 14.15
N MET A 794 -44.10 -18.63 15.46
CA MET A 794 -44.25 -19.76 16.38
C MET A 794 -45.70 -20.22 16.49
N GLN A 795 -46.65 -19.30 16.49
CA GLN A 795 -48.08 -19.62 16.61
C GLN A 795 -48.63 -20.37 15.40
N ASN A 796 -48.12 -20.08 14.20
CA ASN A 796 -48.60 -20.68 12.94
C ASN A 796 -47.70 -21.82 12.44
N ASN A 797 -47.07 -22.56 13.35
CA ASN A 797 -46.03 -23.53 13.03
C ASN A 797 -46.30 -24.91 13.64
N ASP A 798 -45.79 -25.95 12.99
CA ASP A 798 -45.80 -27.31 13.54
C ASP A 798 -44.55 -27.51 14.42
N LEU A 799 -44.70 -27.18 15.70
CA LEU A 799 -43.62 -27.19 16.69
C LEU A 799 -43.51 -28.54 17.41
N SER A 800 -42.28 -28.93 17.74
CA SER A 800 -41.99 -30.05 18.67
C SER A 800 -40.64 -29.84 19.34
N ALA A 801 -40.43 -30.37 20.55
CA ALA A 801 -39.16 -30.25 21.27
C ALA A 801 -38.49 -31.61 21.55
N GLU A 802 -37.17 -31.60 21.68
CA GLU A 802 -36.38 -32.73 22.16
C GLU A 802 -35.45 -32.23 23.27
N PHE A 803 -35.55 -32.84 24.45
CA PHE A 803 -34.67 -32.55 25.58
C PHE A 803 -33.64 -33.67 25.68
N LEU A 804 -32.37 -33.27 25.62
CA LEU A 804 -31.23 -34.17 25.56
C LEU A 804 -30.47 -34.10 26.90
N GLY A 805 -30.09 -35.26 27.43
CA GLY A 805 -29.18 -35.39 28.57
C GLY A 805 -29.80 -35.24 29.96
N ASP A 806 -28.90 -35.19 30.96
CA ASP A 806 -29.23 -35.38 32.37
C ASP A 806 -30.14 -34.26 32.95
N ASN A 807 -30.22 -33.10 32.29
CA ASN A 807 -31.09 -31.98 32.67
C ASN A 807 -32.44 -31.97 31.94
N ALA A 808 -32.81 -33.06 31.26
CA ALA A 808 -34.03 -33.12 30.47
C ALA A 808 -35.31 -32.86 31.29
N GLU A 809 -35.39 -33.33 32.55
CA GLU A 809 -36.54 -33.07 33.42
C GLU A 809 -36.70 -31.59 33.78
N GLU A 810 -35.59 -30.91 34.07
CA GLU A 810 -35.57 -29.48 34.38
C GLU A 810 -36.00 -28.65 33.16
N LEU A 811 -35.45 -28.97 31.98
CA LEU A 811 -35.82 -28.33 30.72
C LEU A 811 -37.30 -28.55 30.37
N THR A 812 -37.85 -29.75 30.61
CA THR A 812 -39.29 -30.01 30.46
C THR A 812 -40.11 -29.06 31.33
N GLY A 813 -39.78 -28.94 32.62
CA GLY A 813 -40.49 -28.04 33.54
C GLY A 813 -40.44 -26.57 33.10
N ILE A 814 -39.28 -26.11 32.62
CA ILE A 814 -39.11 -24.74 32.09
C ILE A 814 -40.00 -24.50 30.87
N PHE A 815 -40.01 -25.42 29.90
CA PHE A 815 -40.81 -25.29 28.68
C PHE A 815 -42.32 -25.37 28.95
N GLU A 816 -42.76 -26.25 29.85
CA GLU A 816 -44.18 -26.34 30.23
C GLU A 816 -44.69 -25.09 30.95
N GLU A 817 -43.83 -24.42 31.73
CA GLU A 817 -44.18 -23.19 32.45
C GLU A 817 -44.15 -21.95 31.56
N SER A 818 -43.23 -21.88 30.59
CA SER A 818 -42.85 -20.61 29.91
C SER A 818 -42.99 -20.63 28.39
N PHE A 819 -43.57 -21.68 27.79
CA PHE A 819 -43.71 -21.78 26.33
C PHE A 819 -45.06 -22.40 25.89
N LEU A 820 -45.26 -22.48 24.57
CA LEU A 820 -46.42 -23.12 23.97
C LEU A 820 -46.49 -24.61 24.34
N LYS A 821 -47.72 -25.13 24.48
CA LYS A 821 -47.96 -26.56 24.69
C LYS A 821 -47.68 -27.34 23.40
N ILE A 822 -46.49 -27.91 23.30
CA ILE A 822 -45.99 -28.64 22.13
C ILE A 822 -45.61 -30.09 22.46
N PRO A 823 -45.66 -31.03 21.50
CA PRO A 823 -45.12 -32.37 21.68
C PRO A 823 -43.63 -32.34 22.00
N TYR A 824 -43.20 -33.12 22.97
CA TYR A 824 -41.77 -33.25 23.30
C TYR A 824 -41.34 -34.71 23.50
N GLY A 825 -40.05 -34.97 23.28
CA GLY A 825 -39.41 -36.25 23.57
C GLY A 825 -38.16 -36.06 24.43
N GLN A 826 -37.92 -36.99 25.36
CA GLN A 826 -36.68 -37.05 26.13
C GLN A 826 -35.77 -38.14 25.59
N LYS A 827 -34.49 -37.85 25.43
CA LYS A 827 -33.47 -38.86 25.10
C LYS A 827 -32.27 -38.71 26.02
N ASP A 828 -31.90 -39.83 26.64
CA ASP A 828 -30.68 -39.94 27.43
C ASP A 828 -29.46 -39.98 26.49
N LYS A 829 -28.91 -38.80 26.21
CA LYS A 829 -27.70 -38.58 25.42
C LYS A 829 -26.85 -37.60 26.21
N ASN A 830 -25.53 -37.79 26.33
CA ASN A 830 -24.58 -36.89 27.00
C ASN A 830 -24.48 -35.48 26.35
N LEU A 831 -25.59 -34.75 26.23
CA LEU A 831 -25.77 -33.48 25.55
C LEU A 831 -26.86 -32.69 26.30
N PRO A 832 -26.59 -32.08 27.47
CA PRO A 832 -27.59 -31.38 28.29
C PRO A 832 -28.13 -30.10 27.62
N MET A 833 -29.01 -30.24 26.64
CA MET A 833 -29.52 -29.15 25.80
C MET A 833 -30.96 -29.40 25.34
N ALA A 834 -31.67 -28.33 24.98
CA ALA A 834 -32.98 -28.42 24.32
C ALA A 834 -32.85 -28.18 22.82
N VAL A 835 -33.68 -28.87 22.04
CA VAL A 835 -33.83 -28.66 20.60
C VAL A 835 -35.29 -28.40 20.29
N LEU A 836 -35.61 -27.20 19.83
CA LEU A 836 -36.93 -26.86 19.30
C LEU A 836 -36.94 -27.08 17.78
N TYR A 837 -37.90 -27.84 17.29
CA TYR A 837 -38.12 -28.13 15.87
C TYR A 837 -39.32 -27.33 15.34
N TYR A 838 -39.20 -26.83 14.12
CA TYR A 838 -40.24 -26.05 13.42
C TYR A 838 -40.17 -26.32 11.92
N ASN A 839 -41.22 -25.94 11.17
CA ASN A 839 -41.30 -26.13 9.73
C ASN A 839 -40.06 -25.56 9.03
N ALA A 840 -39.44 -26.34 8.15
CA ALA A 840 -38.26 -25.89 7.44
C ALA A 840 -38.55 -24.64 6.59
N GLY A 841 -37.66 -23.65 6.68
CA GLY A 841 -37.82 -22.39 5.99
C GLY A 841 -38.90 -21.46 6.56
N SER A 842 -39.43 -21.70 7.78
CA SER A 842 -40.36 -20.75 8.42
C SER A 842 -39.65 -19.64 9.20
N ILE A 843 -38.44 -19.90 9.69
CA ILE A 843 -37.58 -18.95 10.43
C ILE A 843 -36.24 -18.86 9.69
N ASN A 844 -36.32 -18.28 8.50
CA ASN A 844 -35.28 -18.26 7.48
C ASN A 844 -34.55 -16.91 7.38
N SER A 845 -35.09 -15.83 7.97
CA SER A 845 -34.48 -14.49 7.93
C SER A 845 -33.93 -14.04 9.29
N ARG A 846 -32.60 -14.21 9.43
CA ARG A 846 -31.68 -13.49 10.34
C ARG A 846 -31.92 -13.71 11.84
N LYS A 847 -30.85 -13.62 12.63
CA LYS A 847 -30.89 -13.44 14.09
C LYS A 847 -31.97 -12.45 14.53
N ALA A 848 -32.25 -11.42 13.72
CA ALA A 848 -33.32 -10.45 13.88
C ALA A 848 -34.75 -11.00 14.04
N MET A 849 -35.05 -12.25 13.68
CA MET A 849 -36.36 -12.86 13.98
C MET A 849 -36.46 -13.37 15.42
N ILE A 850 -35.34 -13.73 16.06
CA ILE A 850 -35.31 -14.15 17.46
C ILE A 850 -34.75 -13.06 18.40
N SER A 851 -33.92 -12.15 17.88
CA SER A 851 -33.33 -11.03 18.62
C SER A 851 -34.34 -10.16 19.38
N PRO A 852 -35.54 -9.83 18.83
CA PRO A 852 -36.54 -9.04 19.54
C PRO A 852 -37.07 -9.70 20.81
N TYR A 853 -36.94 -11.03 20.90
CA TYR A 853 -37.44 -11.84 22.01
C TYR A 853 -36.36 -12.21 23.02
N LEU A 854 -35.09 -11.81 22.77
CA LEU A 854 -34.00 -12.09 23.69
C LEU A 854 -34.12 -11.27 24.97
N PRO A 855 -33.82 -11.85 26.14
CA PRO A 855 -33.73 -11.09 27.38
C PRO A 855 -32.61 -10.06 27.29
N SER A 856 -32.74 -9.00 28.09
CA SER A 856 -31.68 -8.02 28.30
C SER A 856 -31.32 -7.90 29.76
N ILE A 857 -30.03 -7.74 30.04
CA ILE A 857 -29.58 -7.29 31.36
C ILE A 857 -30.17 -5.90 31.56
N ILE A 858 -31.14 -5.78 32.47
CA ILE A 858 -31.65 -4.47 32.90
C ILE A 858 -30.48 -3.80 33.63
N SER A 859 -29.93 -2.75 33.05
CA SER A 859 -28.90 -1.91 33.67
C SER A 859 -29.45 -1.15 34.87
#